data_AF-A0A9Q9UFN6-F1
#
_entry.id   AF-A0A9Q9UFN6-F1
#
_cell.length_a   1.000
_cell.length_b   1.000
_cell.length_c   1.000
_cell.angle_alpha   90.00
_cell.angle_beta   90.00
_cell.angle_gamma   90.00
#
_symmetry.space_group_name_H-M   'P 1'
#
loop_
_entity.id
_entity.type
_entity.pdbx_description
1 polymer ?
#
loop_
_entity_poly.entity_id
_entity_poly.type
_entity_poly.pdbx_seq_one_letter_code
_entity_poly.pdbx_strand_id
1 'polypeptide(L)'
;MSPQTQAAFSAVDTDASDSFEPSSLAMLDATAMPWMDGVFDSYPDQQWDLSPESTIIYNGAAQLWLPQTDSPGQISTDYNAGSLSSSSPQTVSDRVLAQHYTQNLASKYSSKGQTWNNHTYFFNRFNSSHSFVISALYAWTAAHLHCNGTLDSECSALEHYEKSLAALGDQLGIHFGIGAMDQELDQTWPQRIIRDNDLDAVSVMLYFLAWTDLLLSRRASLKRMLSLEACLLESRGHGDQSQSVYGRMAVWFCFLDARASLFSRGDDRIIQCLGNDLGLMFAVDKSYNFLQEEYTLLYPKEERRWDEAHRPLDDRTTVGEIQEIIGITRRFYSKLKRPRTEAPPTKIWPIPLIMAAIEAKDPIYRDWALQLIKDCSQAGKHYVNALSLPYNLLPFNMPCAETSIMEVPRTSFYQHIVVEGTPYERGLSHGRQVSDKVRANIEYYKLPGKLPHWSISSTIIKTVYLPAFEKFYPTGLEEIRGIADGAGVTIEEVIMLNARYDLGRCMYRLQDGGKTPQELNGHDECTSGFFPPEAVASGRALAVHNWDMSSHLYNQDLIIYLEVHPDPSEDRPSMFILTEAGQLIRSGMNSAGMSVTANSLLSSEDYVPISHVDQDGVYHEVKNPRPVLPLSVARRVFLEYSNYAEGLVAINAFPRHVSGNLHVSTAEGFAMAMEVSPSRVYKFYGNIDDNYLIHSNHFLSPEFLSRDDVYDRSPGGSTWFRSLRAEKGVRADCAAGRLTPEKIRTAFSDHLAYPESLCNHPNFNQKNTPSAVLTGYTSKQNMTVAFVIYDLVKRAITVCKGPPCQGVLQKFKLEEKRSLKH
;
A
#
# COMPACT_ATOMS: atom_id res chain seq x y z
N MET A 1 17.35 22.54 48.51
CA MET A 1 16.80 23.19 49.71
C MET A 1 15.74 24.18 49.28
N SER A 2 14.49 23.75 49.30
CA SER A 2 13.31 24.61 49.50
C SER A 2 13.21 24.92 51.00
N PRO A 3 12.41 25.91 51.50
CA PRO A 3 10.95 25.74 51.55
C PRO A 3 10.05 27.02 51.50
N GLN A 4 8.89 26.85 50.87
CA GLN A 4 7.51 27.09 51.35
C GLN A 4 7.07 28.45 51.92
N THR A 5 5.93 28.97 51.42
CA THR A 5 4.69 29.08 52.24
C THR A 5 3.39 29.07 51.40
N GLN A 6 2.45 28.22 51.82
CA GLN A 6 1.00 28.12 51.57
C GLN A 6 0.24 29.34 52.14
N ALA A 7 -1.06 29.62 52.02
CA ALA A 7 -2.27 29.22 51.29
C ALA A 7 -3.41 30.15 51.80
N ALA A 8 -4.53 30.33 51.07
CA ALA A 8 -5.90 30.40 51.64
C ALA A 8 -7.00 30.62 50.58
N PHE A 9 -8.14 29.97 50.84
CA PHE A 9 -9.36 29.74 50.08
C PHE A 9 -10.42 30.86 50.13
N SER A 10 -11.34 30.92 49.15
CA SER A 10 -12.79 30.65 49.36
C SER A 10 -13.59 30.65 48.05
N ALA A 11 -14.53 29.71 47.94
CA ALA A 11 -15.45 29.47 46.82
C ALA A 11 -16.82 30.18 47.01
N VAL A 12 -17.61 30.27 45.92
CA VAL A 12 -18.98 29.68 45.75
C VAL A 12 -19.86 30.49 44.76
N ASP A 13 -20.28 29.74 43.72
CA ASP A 13 -21.54 29.68 42.94
C ASP A 13 -22.01 30.66 41.82
N THR A 14 -22.12 30.05 40.63
CA THR A 14 -23.23 29.92 39.63
C THR A 14 -23.99 31.14 39.09
N ASP A 15 -23.98 31.33 37.76
CA ASP A 15 -25.09 30.95 36.86
C ASP A 15 -24.77 31.18 35.35
N ALA A 16 -25.63 30.67 34.47
CA ALA A 16 -25.36 30.08 33.15
C ALA A 16 -25.51 30.95 31.86
N SER A 17 -25.11 30.32 30.72
CA SER A 17 -25.53 30.48 29.28
C SER A 17 -25.20 31.81 28.56
N ASP A 18 -24.78 31.91 27.29
CA ASP A 18 -25.15 31.10 26.11
C ASP A 18 -24.21 31.29 24.89
N SER A 19 -24.23 30.27 24.01
CA SER A 19 -24.07 30.28 22.54
C SER A 19 -22.70 30.49 21.85
N PHE A 20 -22.16 29.37 21.36
CA PHE A 20 -21.34 29.28 20.14
C PHE A 20 -22.18 28.56 19.07
N GLU A 21 -22.43 29.19 17.93
CA GLU A 21 -22.84 28.51 16.70
C GLU A 21 -21.68 28.53 15.68
N PRO A 22 -21.53 27.45 14.91
CA PRO A 22 -21.31 27.59 13.48
C PRO A 22 -22.44 26.92 12.68
N SER A 23 -23.05 27.74 11.81
CA SER A 23 -24.05 27.39 10.82
C SER A 23 -23.46 26.71 9.57
N SER A 24 -24.06 25.57 9.22
CA SER A 24 -24.41 25.08 7.87
C SER A 24 -23.31 24.90 6.79
N LEU A 25 -22.97 23.63 6.53
CA LEU A 25 -22.55 23.13 5.22
C LEU A 25 -23.76 22.50 4.52
N ALA A 26 -24.05 22.95 3.29
CA ALA A 26 -25.03 22.35 2.40
C ALA A 26 -24.42 21.18 1.61
N MET A 27 -25.29 20.24 1.24
CA MET A 27 -25.09 18.88 0.72
C MET A 27 -24.15 18.72 -0.49
N LEU A 28 -23.43 17.59 -0.50
CA LEU A 28 -22.99 16.88 -1.70
C LEU A 28 -24.04 15.81 -2.04
N ASP A 29 -24.53 15.82 -3.29
CA ASP A 29 -25.33 14.74 -3.89
C ASP A 29 -24.43 13.81 -4.72
N ALA A 30 -24.79 12.54 -4.73
CA ALA A 30 -23.99 11.37 -5.07
C ALA A 30 -23.82 11.14 -6.59
N THR A 31 -22.79 10.36 -6.97
CA THR A 31 -22.90 9.20 -7.89
C THR A 31 -21.54 8.55 -8.22
N ALA A 32 -21.27 7.33 -7.70
CA ALA A 32 -20.59 6.21 -8.37
C ALA A 32 -20.50 4.97 -7.43
N MET A 33 -20.59 3.76 -7.98
CA MET A 33 -21.10 2.52 -7.37
C MET A 33 -20.23 1.83 -6.28
N PRO A 34 -20.85 1.18 -5.25
CA PRO A 34 -20.18 0.56 -4.09
C PRO A 34 -20.31 -0.97 -4.05
N TRP A 35 -19.22 -1.76 -3.84
CA TRP A 35 -19.29 -3.09 -3.16
C TRP A 35 -17.95 -3.84 -2.90
N MET A 36 -16.76 -3.21 -2.87
CA MET A 36 -15.49 -3.93 -2.54
C MET A 36 -14.75 -3.50 -1.26
N ASP A 37 -15.31 -2.58 -0.46
CA ASP A 37 -14.67 -2.07 0.77
C ASP A 37 -15.09 -2.80 2.06
N GLY A 38 -15.87 -3.88 1.95
CA GLY A 38 -16.64 -4.40 3.10
C GLY A 38 -15.88 -5.19 4.19
N VAL A 39 -14.61 -5.56 4.05
CA VAL A 39 -14.01 -6.53 5.00
C VAL A 39 -13.45 -5.89 6.27
N PHE A 40 -13.15 -4.58 6.28
CA PHE A 40 -12.85 -3.83 7.52
C PHE A 40 -13.36 -2.39 7.55
N ASP A 41 -13.93 -1.85 6.47
CA ASP A 41 -14.44 -0.48 6.51
C ASP A 41 -15.84 -0.44 7.14
N SER A 42 -15.90 0.24 8.27
CA SER A 42 -17.12 0.87 8.77
C SER A 42 -17.14 2.27 8.16
N TYR A 43 -18.28 2.70 7.62
CA TYR A 43 -18.46 4.05 7.08
C TYR A 43 -18.01 5.10 8.13
N PRO A 44 -17.06 6.01 7.81
CA PRO A 44 -16.51 6.96 8.78
C PRO A 44 -17.51 8.01 9.31
N ASP A 45 -18.72 8.09 8.76
CA ASP A 45 -19.64 9.21 9.02
C ASP A 45 -20.80 8.88 9.99
N GLN A 46 -20.81 7.73 10.67
CA GLN A 46 -21.77 7.46 11.76
C GLN A 46 -21.15 7.80 13.13
N GLN A 47 -21.39 9.02 13.62
CA GLN A 47 -21.19 9.34 15.03
C GLN A 47 -22.15 8.50 15.89
N TRP A 48 -21.60 7.74 16.84
CA TRP A 48 -22.38 6.96 17.81
C TRP A 48 -22.71 7.81 19.03
N ASP A 49 -23.99 8.01 19.28
CA ASP A 49 -24.48 8.57 20.54
C ASP A 49 -24.65 7.44 21.56
N LEU A 50 -23.86 7.48 22.63
CA LEU A 50 -23.85 6.48 23.71
C LEU A 50 -24.82 6.85 24.87
N SER A 51 -25.72 7.82 24.66
CA SER A 51 -26.69 8.22 25.68
C SER A 51 -27.94 7.31 25.73
N PRO A 52 -28.58 7.10 26.91
CA PRO A 52 -29.66 6.12 27.07
C PRO A 52 -31.03 6.53 26.52
N GLU A 53 -31.18 7.71 25.92
CA GLU A 53 -32.50 8.26 25.58
C GLU A 53 -32.58 8.75 24.13
N SER A 54 -33.08 7.90 23.23
CA SER A 54 -33.82 8.40 22.06
C SER A 54 -34.69 7.31 21.40
N THR A 55 -35.89 7.77 21.05
CA THR A 55 -37.09 7.03 20.67
C THR A 55 -37.03 6.54 19.22
N ILE A 56 -37.48 5.31 18.98
CA ILE A 56 -37.49 4.63 17.67
C ILE A 56 -38.52 5.28 16.73
N ILE A 57 -38.10 5.73 15.55
CA ILE A 57 -38.99 5.99 14.41
C ILE A 57 -38.95 4.76 13.50
N TYR A 58 -40.02 3.97 13.55
CA TYR A 58 -40.32 2.92 12.57
C TYR A 58 -40.81 3.58 11.28
N ASN A 59 -40.06 3.45 10.18
CA ASN A 59 -40.63 3.62 8.84
C ASN A 59 -41.05 2.25 8.32
N GLY A 60 -42.37 2.07 8.27
CA GLY A 60 -43.03 0.83 7.87
C GLY A 60 -43.05 0.63 6.36
N ALA A 61 -42.62 -0.55 5.93
CA ALA A 61 -43.06 -1.21 4.71
C ALA A 61 -42.63 -2.68 4.71
N ALA A 62 -43.15 -3.48 5.66
CA ALA A 62 -43.29 -4.94 5.55
C ALA A 62 -43.92 -5.51 6.83
N GLN A 63 -45.21 -5.22 7.05
CA GLN A 63 -46.05 -6.08 7.87
C GLN A 63 -47.20 -6.57 7.00
N LEU A 64 -47.18 -7.86 6.70
CA LEU A 64 -48.37 -8.66 6.47
C LEU A 64 -47.98 -10.10 6.77
N TRP A 65 -48.77 -10.73 7.64
CA TRP A 65 -48.72 -12.10 8.16
C TRP A 65 -48.06 -12.31 9.52
N LEU A 66 -48.85 -12.12 10.58
CA LEU A 66 -49.09 -13.15 11.61
C LEU A 66 -50.55 -12.97 12.13
N PRO A 67 -51.30 -14.06 12.44
CA PRO A 67 -52.67 -13.97 12.92
C PRO A 67 -52.75 -13.49 14.37
N GLN A 68 -53.84 -12.80 14.68
CA GLN A 68 -54.23 -12.36 16.02
C GLN A 68 -54.47 -13.55 16.98
N THR A 69 -53.95 -13.46 18.20
CA THR A 69 -54.62 -13.94 19.44
C THR A 69 -54.12 -13.17 20.67
N ASP A 70 -55.03 -12.37 21.25
CA ASP A 70 -55.29 -12.00 22.66
C ASP A 70 -54.17 -11.84 23.74
N SER A 71 -53.97 -10.57 24.15
CA SER A 71 -53.99 -9.93 25.51
C SER A 71 -53.29 -10.58 26.76
N PRO A 72 -53.08 -9.85 27.90
CA PRO A 72 -51.78 -9.29 28.29
C PRO A 72 -51.29 -9.72 29.72
N GLY A 73 -49.99 -9.62 29.99
CA GLY A 73 -49.43 -9.87 31.33
C GLY A 73 -48.37 -8.83 31.71
N GLN A 74 -48.74 -7.91 32.61
CA GLN A 74 -47.84 -7.01 33.35
C GLN A 74 -46.80 -7.80 34.16
N ILE A 75 -45.64 -7.20 34.46
CA ILE A 75 -45.07 -7.13 35.83
C ILE A 75 -43.89 -6.14 35.89
N SER A 76 -44.11 -5.11 36.71
CA SER A 76 -43.26 -4.42 37.69
C SER A 76 -41.81 -4.01 37.37
N THR A 77 -41.65 -2.69 37.34
CA THR A 77 -40.52 -1.94 37.88
C THR A 77 -40.24 -2.31 39.34
N ASP A 78 -38.97 -2.49 39.68
CA ASP A 78 -38.30 -2.00 40.89
C ASP A 78 -36.85 -2.51 40.86
N TYR A 79 -35.86 -1.61 40.96
CA TYR A 79 -34.80 -1.73 41.98
C TYR A 79 -33.89 -0.51 41.99
N ASN A 80 -33.56 -0.14 43.22
CA ASN A 80 -32.95 1.08 43.72
C ASN A 80 -31.55 1.42 43.16
N ALA A 81 -31.33 2.73 43.09
CA ALA A 81 -30.02 3.36 43.06
C ALA A 81 -29.26 3.12 44.38
N GLY A 82 -28.00 2.70 44.26
CA GLY A 82 -26.99 2.73 45.32
C GLY A 82 -25.63 3.01 44.71
N SER A 83 -25.06 4.18 45.00
CA SER A 83 -23.73 4.60 44.53
C SER A 83 -22.63 4.02 45.42
N LEU A 84 -21.57 3.45 44.83
CA LEU A 84 -20.20 4.03 44.80
C LEU A 84 -19.12 3.00 44.40
N SER A 85 -18.22 3.51 43.54
CA SER A 85 -16.80 3.18 43.37
C SER A 85 -16.39 1.77 42.91
N SER A 86 -16.04 1.67 41.64
CA SER A 86 -14.68 1.34 41.18
C SER A 86 -14.64 1.56 39.66
N SER A 87 -13.48 1.93 39.13
CA SER A 87 -13.23 2.13 37.69
C SER A 87 -13.80 1.01 36.83
N SER A 88 -14.95 1.22 36.18
CA SER A 88 -15.54 0.21 35.30
C SER A 88 -14.95 0.33 33.90
N PRO A 89 -14.43 -0.76 33.30
CA PRO A 89 -14.13 -0.78 31.87
C PRO A 89 -15.42 -0.47 31.12
N GLN A 90 -15.34 0.36 30.07
CA GLN A 90 -16.49 0.75 29.25
C GLN A 90 -17.15 -0.52 28.67
N THR A 91 -18.25 -0.98 29.27
CA THR A 91 -19.05 -2.10 28.76
C THR A 91 -20.07 -1.56 27.77
N VAL A 92 -20.07 -2.12 26.56
CA VAL A 92 -20.97 -1.70 25.48
C VAL A 92 -22.36 -2.28 25.73
N SER A 93 -23.42 -1.50 25.48
CA SER A 93 -24.78 -2.01 25.66
C SER A 93 -25.14 -3.09 24.61
N ASP A 94 -25.89 -4.10 25.02
CA ASP A 94 -26.40 -5.18 24.17
C ASP A 94 -27.14 -4.64 22.94
N ARG A 95 -27.85 -3.51 23.08
CA ARG A 95 -28.58 -2.87 21.98
C ARG A 95 -27.64 -2.40 20.87
N VAL A 96 -26.48 -1.83 21.24
CA VAL A 96 -25.45 -1.37 20.29
C VAL A 96 -24.80 -2.56 19.59
N LEU A 97 -24.49 -3.63 20.33
CA LEU A 97 -23.93 -4.85 19.75
C LEU A 97 -24.91 -5.54 18.79
N ALA A 98 -26.20 -5.62 19.15
CA ALA A 98 -27.26 -6.15 18.29
C ALA A 98 -27.41 -5.36 16.99
N GLN A 99 -27.40 -4.02 17.11
CA GLN A 99 -27.51 -3.14 15.96
C GLN A 99 -26.28 -3.27 15.05
N HIS A 100 -25.08 -3.26 15.62
CA HIS A 100 -23.85 -3.42 14.84
C HIS A 100 -23.79 -4.78 14.14
N TYR A 101 -24.18 -5.84 14.85
CA TYR A 101 -24.25 -7.18 14.29
C TYR A 101 -25.19 -7.25 13.08
N THR A 102 -26.43 -6.79 13.23
CA THR A 102 -27.47 -6.91 12.19
C THR A 102 -27.23 -5.98 11.00
N GLN A 103 -26.70 -4.77 11.25
CA GLN A 103 -26.49 -3.77 10.20
C GLN A 103 -25.19 -3.96 9.43
N ASN A 104 -24.13 -4.46 10.09
CA ASN A 104 -22.80 -4.52 9.49
C ASN A 104 -22.25 -5.94 9.43
N LEU A 105 -22.29 -6.70 10.52
CA LEU A 105 -21.53 -7.94 10.62
C LEU A 105 -22.21 -9.13 9.92
N ALA A 106 -23.54 -9.21 9.96
CA ALA A 106 -24.31 -10.35 9.44
C ALA A 106 -24.20 -10.51 7.91
N SER A 107 -24.17 -9.40 7.17
CA SER A 107 -24.01 -9.40 5.70
C SER A 107 -22.55 -9.45 5.26
N LYS A 108 -21.62 -8.98 6.09
CA LYS A 108 -20.19 -8.88 5.76
C LYS A 108 -19.50 -10.22 5.45
N TYR A 109 -20.04 -11.31 5.98
CA TYR A 109 -19.54 -12.67 5.77
C TYR A 109 -20.49 -13.54 4.93
N SER A 110 -21.38 -12.94 4.15
CA SER A 110 -22.26 -13.68 3.23
C SER A 110 -22.37 -12.99 1.88
N SER A 111 -22.43 -13.80 0.82
CA SER A 111 -22.75 -13.34 -0.53
C SER A 111 -24.26 -13.12 -0.76
N LYS A 112 -25.11 -13.56 0.18
CA LYS A 112 -26.55 -13.38 0.14
C LYS A 112 -26.95 -12.01 0.70
N GLY A 113 -28.10 -11.50 0.27
CA GLY A 113 -28.63 -10.23 0.74
C GLY A 113 -28.75 -10.16 2.27
N GLN A 114 -28.73 -8.95 2.83
CA GLN A 114 -28.72 -8.71 4.28
C GLN A 114 -29.87 -9.39 5.04
N THR A 115 -31.01 -9.59 4.38
CA THR A 115 -32.20 -10.22 4.96
C THR A 115 -32.23 -11.75 4.81
N TRP A 116 -31.51 -12.32 3.86
CA TRP A 116 -31.63 -13.73 3.44
C TRP A 116 -30.30 -14.48 3.52
N ASN A 117 -29.57 -14.30 4.63
CA ASN A 117 -28.30 -14.99 4.89
C ASN A 117 -28.31 -15.77 6.22
N ASN A 118 -27.34 -16.67 6.38
CA ASN A 118 -27.25 -17.56 7.54
C ASN A 118 -27.01 -16.81 8.86
N HIS A 119 -26.23 -15.73 8.86
CA HIS A 119 -25.94 -14.96 10.08
C HIS A 119 -27.18 -14.20 10.58
N THR A 120 -27.93 -13.60 9.67
CA THR A 120 -29.23 -12.97 9.96
C THR A 120 -30.25 -14.03 10.40
N TYR A 121 -30.25 -15.21 9.75
CA TYR A 121 -31.11 -16.32 10.14
C TYR A 121 -30.83 -16.81 11.57
N PHE A 122 -29.57 -17.04 11.95
CA PHE A 122 -29.23 -17.49 13.31
C PHE A 122 -29.64 -16.48 14.37
N PHE A 123 -29.40 -15.20 14.11
CA PHE A 123 -29.86 -14.15 15.00
C PHE A 123 -31.39 -14.21 15.15
N ASN A 124 -32.15 -14.17 14.05
CA ASN A 124 -33.61 -14.19 14.11
C ASN A 124 -34.19 -15.45 14.74
N ARG A 125 -33.64 -16.63 14.43
CA ARG A 125 -34.13 -17.93 14.94
C ARG A 125 -33.88 -18.08 16.44
N PHE A 126 -32.72 -17.63 16.94
CA PHE A 126 -32.32 -17.87 18.32
C PHE A 126 -32.55 -16.69 19.27
N ASN A 127 -32.88 -15.49 18.77
CA ASN A 127 -33.00 -14.26 19.57
C ASN A 127 -33.95 -14.35 20.77
N SER A 128 -35.07 -15.06 20.60
CA SER A 128 -36.10 -15.17 21.64
C SER A 128 -36.01 -16.44 22.49
N SER A 129 -35.25 -17.44 22.05
CA SER A 129 -35.34 -18.80 22.59
C SER A 129 -34.03 -19.29 23.24
N HIS A 130 -32.88 -18.88 22.71
CA HIS A 130 -31.56 -19.40 23.15
C HIS A 130 -30.62 -18.24 23.45
N SER A 131 -30.73 -17.70 24.67
CA SER A 131 -29.97 -16.52 25.11
C SER A 131 -28.45 -16.74 25.07
N PHE A 132 -27.99 -17.99 25.19
CA PHE A 132 -26.59 -18.34 25.05
C PHE A 132 -26.04 -18.11 23.63
N VAL A 133 -26.86 -18.29 22.58
CA VAL A 133 -26.46 -18.02 21.19
C VAL A 133 -26.29 -16.52 20.97
N ILE A 134 -27.23 -15.70 21.47
CA ILE A 134 -27.16 -14.24 21.34
C ILE A 134 -25.96 -13.67 22.09
N SER A 135 -25.69 -14.19 23.29
CA SER A 135 -24.49 -13.81 24.04
C SER A 135 -23.20 -14.17 23.29
N ALA A 136 -23.15 -15.31 22.59
CA ALA A 136 -22.02 -15.68 21.74
C ALA A 136 -21.85 -14.74 20.54
N LEU A 137 -22.96 -14.30 19.92
CA LEU A 137 -22.96 -13.31 18.84
C LEU A 137 -22.43 -11.95 19.31
N TYR A 138 -22.83 -11.51 20.51
CA TYR A 138 -22.33 -10.27 21.10
C TYR A 138 -20.85 -10.37 21.49
N ALA A 139 -20.41 -11.51 22.01
CA ALA A 139 -18.99 -11.76 22.27
C ALA A 139 -18.15 -11.62 20.98
N TRP A 140 -18.63 -12.20 19.88
CA TRP A 140 -17.97 -12.09 18.58
C TRP A 140 -17.97 -10.66 18.04
N THR A 141 -19.10 -9.96 18.16
CA THR A 141 -19.27 -8.58 17.69
C THR A 141 -18.36 -7.62 18.46
N ALA A 142 -18.31 -7.74 19.79
CA ALA A 142 -17.42 -6.95 20.64
C ALA A 142 -15.94 -7.25 20.35
N ALA A 143 -15.57 -8.51 20.13
CA ALA A 143 -14.21 -8.87 19.74
C ALA A 143 -13.81 -8.26 18.38
N HIS A 144 -14.75 -8.21 17.42
CA HIS A 144 -14.54 -7.57 16.12
C HIS A 144 -14.32 -6.06 16.26
N LEU A 145 -15.17 -5.38 17.04
CA LEU A 145 -15.02 -3.94 17.31
C LEU A 145 -13.70 -3.62 18.04
N HIS A 146 -13.27 -4.49 18.98
CA HIS A 146 -11.98 -4.35 19.63
C HIS A 146 -10.82 -4.49 18.62
N CYS A 147 -10.85 -5.53 17.78
CA CYS A 147 -9.81 -5.76 16.78
C CYS A 147 -9.71 -4.64 15.72
N ASN A 148 -10.79 -3.91 15.47
CA ASN A 148 -10.82 -2.76 14.57
C ASN A 148 -10.46 -1.44 15.25
N GLY A 149 -10.11 -1.48 16.54
CA GLY A 149 -9.73 -0.29 17.32
C GLY A 149 -10.91 0.58 17.75
N THR A 150 -12.15 0.10 17.59
CA THR A 150 -13.35 0.84 18.01
C THR A 150 -13.70 0.61 19.48
N LEU A 151 -13.30 -0.53 20.05
CA LEU A 151 -13.30 -0.73 21.50
C LEU A 151 -11.87 -0.83 22.01
N ASP A 152 -11.56 -0.04 23.04
CA ASP A 152 -10.22 0.04 23.61
C ASP A 152 -9.80 -1.22 24.39
N SER A 153 -10.75 -2.13 24.70
CA SER A 153 -10.52 -3.33 25.51
C SER A 153 -11.35 -4.53 25.05
N GLU A 154 -10.82 -5.73 25.27
CA GLU A 154 -11.51 -7.02 25.07
C GLU A 154 -12.51 -7.38 26.18
N CYS A 155 -12.62 -6.56 27.25
CA CYS A 155 -13.48 -6.85 28.41
C CYS A 155 -14.93 -7.17 28.03
N SER A 156 -15.55 -6.38 27.14
CA SER A 156 -16.94 -6.61 26.71
C SER A 156 -17.10 -7.93 25.95
N ALA A 157 -16.12 -8.31 25.14
CA ALA A 157 -16.13 -9.59 24.43
C ALA A 157 -16.06 -10.77 25.41
N LEU A 158 -15.17 -10.70 26.40
CA LEU A 158 -15.01 -11.74 27.42
C LEU A 158 -16.23 -11.84 28.35
N GLU A 159 -16.84 -10.71 28.73
CA GLU A 159 -18.06 -10.70 29.53
C GLU A 159 -19.21 -11.42 28.83
N HIS A 160 -19.45 -11.13 27.55
CA HIS A 160 -20.49 -11.81 26.77
C HIS A 160 -20.14 -13.28 26.48
N TYR A 161 -18.85 -13.61 26.36
CA TYR A 161 -18.38 -14.99 26.26
C TYR A 161 -18.78 -15.79 27.51
N GLU A 162 -18.55 -15.24 28.70
CA GLU A 162 -18.91 -15.89 29.97
C GLU A 162 -20.44 -15.97 30.16
N LYS A 163 -21.17 -14.90 29.83
CA LYS A 163 -22.65 -14.90 29.82
C LYS A 163 -23.22 -16.02 28.94
N SER A 164 -22.61 -16.27 27.78
CA SER A 164 -23.02 -17.35 26.87
C SER A 164 -22.88 -18.72 27.54
N LEU A 165 -21.74 -19.01 28.17
CA LEU A 165 -21.51 -20.28 28.84
C LEU A 165 -22.40 -20.48 30.07
N ALA A 166 -22.68 -19.41 30.83
CA ALA A 166 -23.59 -19.44 31.97
C ALA A 166 -25.03 -19.74 31.52
N ALA A 167 -25.52 -19.02 30.51
CA ALA A 167 -26.86 -19.20 29.96
C ALA A 167 -27.09 -20.61 29.38
N LEU A 168 -26.05 -21.25 28.81
CA LEU A 168 -26.12 -22.65 28.38
C LEU A 168 -26.36 -23.59 29.56
N GLY A 169 -25.68 -23.34 30.68
CA GLY A 169 -25.86 -24.07 31.93
C GLY A 169 -27.28 -23.93 32.48
N ASP A 170 -27.80 -22.70 32.49
CA ASP A 170 -29.13 -22.42 33.02
C ASP A 170 -30.25 -23.00 32.14
N GLN A 171 -30.08 -22.95 30.80
CA GLN A 171 -31.13 -23.40 29.87
C GLN A 171 -31.11 -24.91 29.60
N LEU A 172 -29.93 -25.53 29.51
CA LEU A 172 -29.78 -26.94 29.11
C LEU A 172 -29.10 -27.82 30.18
N GLY A 173 -28.68 -27.25 31.31
CA GLY A 173 -27.96 -28.01 32.35
C GLY A 173 -26.59 -28.51 31.90
N ILE A 174 -25.97 -27.82 30.93
CA ILE A 174 -24.65 -28.16 30.36
C ILE A 174 -23.66 -27.08 30.80
N HIS A 175 -22.69 -27.46 31.63
CA HIS A 175 -21.71 -26.52 32.17
C HIS A 175 -20.32 -26.76 31.59
N PHE A 176 -19.82 -25.77 30.85
CA PHE A 176 -18.46 -25.76 30.33
C PHE A 176 -17.60 -24.83 31.20
N GLY A 177 -16.85 -25.37 32.20
CA GLY A 177 -16.03 -24.58 33.12
C GLY A 177 -15.03 -23.60 32.45
N ILE A 178 -14.71 -22.48 33.12
CA ILE A 178 -13.82 -21.42 32.64
C ILE A 178 -12.45 -21.59 33.32
N GLY A 179 -11.44 -22.09 32.62
CA GLY A 179 -10.08 -22.22 33.16
C GLY A 179 -9.13 -23.08 32.32
N ALA A 180 -7.84 -22.73 32.30
CA ALA A 180 -6.79 -23.52 31.67
C ALA A 180 -6.28 -24.58 32.66
N MET A 181 -6.85 -25.79 32.59
CA MET A 181 -6.30 -27.12 32.92
C MET A 181 -7.45 -28.08 33.29
N ASP A 182 -7.62 -29.13 32.50
CA ASP A 182 -8.08 -30.47 32.87
C ASP A 182 -9.16 -30.62 33.96
N GLN A 183 -10.36 -30.08 33.74
CA GLN A 183 -11.57 -30.79 34.20
C GLN A 183 -12.05 -31.68 33.06
N GLU A 184 -12.01 -32.99 33.25
CA GLU A 184 -12.60 -33.96 32.32
C GLU A 184 -14.04 -33.57 32.04
N LEU A 185 -14.29 -33.09 30.83
CA LEU A 185 -15.63 -32.85 30.34
C LEU A 185 -16.36 -34.20 30.34
N ASP A 186 -17.46 -34.27 31.07
CA ASP A 186 -18.36 -35.43 31.10
C ASP A 186 -18.76 -35.80 29.67
N GLN A 187 -18.20 -36.88 29.12
CA GLN A 187 -18.40 -37.30 27.72
C GLN A 187 -19.87 -37.61 27.40
N THR A 188 -20.76 -37.65 28.41
CA THR A 188 -22.19 -37.87 28.24
C THR A 188 -22.99 -36.59 27.99
N TRP A 189 -22.39 -35.41 28.05
CA TRP A 189 -23.09 -34.13 27.83
C TRP A 189 -23.87 -34.03 26.50
N PRO A 190 -23.42 -34.61 25.35
CA PRO A 190 -24.21 -34.56 24.11
C PRO A 190 -25.55 -35.27 24.24
N GLN A 191 -25.66 -36.26 25.13
CA GLN A 191 -26.89 -37.01 25.39
C GLN A 191 -27.96 -36.17 26.10
N ARG A 192 -27.57 -35.04 26.71
CA ARG A 192 -28.51 -34.08 27.31
C ARG A 192 -29.24 -33.24 26.25
N ILE A 193 -28.70 -33.18 25.03
CA ILE A 193 -29.33 -32.48 23.91
C ILE A 193 -30.32 -33.43 23.24
N ILE A 194 -31.59 -33.30 23.64
CA ILE A 194 -32.67 -34.16 23.16
C ILE A 194 -33.32 -33.59 21.91
N ARG A 195 -33.45 -32.26 21.79
CA ARG A 195 -34.15 -31.59 20.69
C ARG A 195 -33.15 -31.13 19.62
N ASP A 196 -33.52 -31.29 18.36
CA ASP A 196 -32.69 -30.86 17.22
C ASP A 196 -32.47 -29.34 17.20
N ASN A 197 -33.44 -28.56 17.68
CA ASN A 197 -33.28 -27.10 17.78
C ASN A 197 -32.24 -26.69 18.83
N ASP A 198 -32.14 -27.44 19.93
CA ASP A 198 -31.13 -27.20 20.97
C ASP A 198 -29.74 -27.61 20.44
N LEU A 199 -29.67 -28.66 19.61
CA LEU A 199 -28.45 -29.09 18.92
C LEU A 199 -27.94 -28.00 17.98
N ASP A 200 -28.80 -27.48 17.11
CA ASP A 200 -28.48 -26.39 16.20
C ASP A 200 -27.98 -25.16 16.98
N ALA A 201 -28.68 -24.79 18.06
CA ALA A 201 -28.30 -23.66 18.90
C ALA A 201 -26.92 -23.84 19.53
N VAL A 202 -26.62 -25.02 20.08
CA VAL A 202 -25.32 -25.31 20.70
C VAL A 202 -24.20 -25.26 19.66
N SER A 203 -24.38 -25.86 18.48
CA SER A 203 -23.36 -25.82 17.42
C SER A 203 -23.11 -24.38 16.93
N VAL A 204 -24.16 -23.58 16.74
CA VAL A 204 -24.04 -22.15 16.38
C VAL A 204 -23.34 -21.34 17.49
N MET A 205 -23.66 -21.59 18.77
CA MET A 205 -22.97 -20.96 19.88
C MET A 205 -21.48 -21.29 19.88
N LEU A 206 -21.12 -22.57 19.78
CA LEU A 206 -19.73 -23.02 19.72
C LEU A 206 -18.97 -22.36 18.55
N TYR A 207 -19.65 -22.11 17.43
CA TYR A 207 -19.06 -21.50 16.25
C TYR A 207 -18.65 -20.04 16.53
N PHE A 208 -19.54 -19.24 17.09
CA PHE A 208 -19.25 -17.83 17.39
C PHE A 208 -18.27 -17.66 18.55
N LEU A 209 -18.30 -18.55 19.55
CA LEU A 209 -17.29 -18.57 20.61
C LEU A 209 -15.91 -18.96 20.06
N ALA A 210 -15.83 -19.96 19.17
CA ALA A 210 -14.58 -20.32 18.50
C ALA A 210 -14.03 -19.16 17.66
N TRP A 211 -14.89 -18.41 16.97
CA TRP A 211 -14.48 -17.19 16.26
C TRP A 211 -13.98 -16.09 17.19
N THR A 212 -14.65 -15.91 18.33
CA THR A 212 -14.21 -14.94 19.36
C THR A 212 -12.84 -15.32 19.89
N ASP A 213 -12.61 -16.59 20.23
CA ASP A 213 -11.32 -17.09 20.68
C ASP A 213 -10.24 -16.98 19.60
N LEU A 214 -10.61 -17.15 18.33
CA LEU A 214 -9.70 -16.95 17.22
C LEU A 214 -9.29 -15.47 17.06
N LEU A 215 -10.24 -14.53 17.16
CA LEU A 215 -9.98 -13.08 17.07
C LEU A 215 -9.10 -12.59 18.22
N LEU A 216 -9.40 -13.05 19.44
CA LEU A 216 -8.66 -12.68 20.67
C LEU A 216 -7.43 -13.56 20.93
N SER A 217 -7.07 -14.45 20.01
CA SER A 217 -5.88 -15.31 20.12
C SER A 217 -5.87 -16.28 21.32
N ARG A 218 -7.04 -16.71 21.82
CA ARG A 218 -7.23 -17.58 22.99
C ARG A 218 -7.09 -19.07 22.63
N ARG A 219 -5.85 -19.51 22.43
CA ARG A 219 -5.51 -20.86 21.91
C ARG A 219 -6.13 -22.03 22.67
N ALA A 220 -6.10 -22.02 24.01
CA ALA A 220 -6.64 -23.11 24.83
C ALA A 220 -8.17 -23.20 24.71
N SER A 221 -8.85 -22.05 24.74
CA SER A 221 -10.31 -21.94 24.57
C SER A 221 -10.75 -22.34 23.17
N LEU A 222 -10.03 -21.92 22.12
CA LEU A 222 -10.30 -22.34 20.74
C LEU A 222 -10.20 -23.86 20.57
N LYS A 223 -9.12 -24.48 21.08
CA LYS A 223 -8.95 -25.95 21.01
C LYS A 223 -10.09 -26.67 21.72
N ARG A 224 -10.58 -26.10 22.82
CA ARG A 224 -11.72 -26.62 23.57
C ARG A 224 -13.01 -26.54 22.77
N MET A 225 -13.35 -25.40 22.17
CA MET A 225 -14.57 -25.25 21.34
C MET A 225 -14.60 -26.27 20.19
N LEU A 226 -13.47 -26.45 19.49
CA LEU A 226 -13.34 -27.46 18.43
C LEU A 226 -13.49 -28.89 18.96
N SER A 227 -12.99 -29.18 20.16
CA SER A 227 -13.12 -30.51 20.76
C SER A 227 -14.57 -30.80 21.21
N LEU A 228 -15.30 -29.78 21.66
CA LEU A 228 -16.72 -29.88 21.99
C LEU A 228 -17.56 -30.17 20.74
N GLU A 229 -17.30 -29.46 19.64
CA GLU A 229 -17.99 -29.73 18.38
C GLU A 229 -17.67 -31.14 17.83
N ALA A 230 -16.41 -31.58 17.91
CA ALA A 230 -16.04 -32.95 17.53
C ALA A 230 -16.83 -34.00 18.33
N CYS A 231 -17.01 -33.77 19.63
CA CYS A 231 -17.80 -34.63 20.50
C CYS A 231 -19.28 -34.69 20.09
N LEU A 232 -19.85 -33.55 19.67
CA LEU A 232 -21.22 -33.51 19.14
C LEU A 232 -21.31 -34.33 17.84
N LEU A 233 -20.37 -34.17 16.91
CA LEU A 233 -20.34 -34.88 15.63
C LEU A 233 -20.19 -36.40 15.80
N GLU A 234 -19.36 -36.85 16.73
CA GLU A 234 -19.17 -38.28 17.04
C GLU A 234 -20.44 -38.93 17.60
N SER A 235 -21.22 -38.19 18.40
CA SER A 235 -22.39 -38.74 19.10
C SER A 235 -23.59 -39.06 18.21
N ARG A 236 -23.67 -38.48 16.99
CA ARG A 236 -24.87 -38.57 16.11
C ARG A 236 -24.67 -39.40 14.83
N GLY A 237 -23.45 -39.83 14.50
CA GLY A 237 -23.15 -40.67 13.32
C GLY A 237 -23.35 -39.97 11.96
N HIS A 238 -22.67 -40.44 10.90
CA HIS A 238 -22.68 -39.76 9.58
C HIS A 238 -24.02 -39.83 8.83
N GLY A 239 -24.87 -40.81 9.15
CA GLY A 239 -26.08 -41.12 8.38
C GLY A 239 -27.33 -40.33 8.76
N ASP A 240 -27.35 -39.69 9.94
CA ASP A 240 -28.52 -39.00 10.50
C ASP A 240 -28.48 -37.47 10.28
N GLN A 241 -27.50 -36.99 9.50
CA GLN A 241 -27.28 -35.56 9.19
C GLN A 241 -28.27 -35.02 8.14
N SER A 242 -29.52 -35.47 8.17
CA SER A 242 -30.54 -35.04 7.22
C SER A 242 -31.07 -33.64 7.58
N GLN A 243 -30.73 -32.67 6.74
CA GLN A 243 -31.39 -31.35 6.59
C GLN A 243 -31.38 -30.40 7.81
N SER A 244 -30.22 -30.03 8.34
CA SER A 244 -30.17 -29.03 9.42
C SER A 244 -29.02 -28.03 9.33
N VAL A 245 -29.17 -26.94 10.10
CA VAL A 245 -28.14 -25.94 10.43
C VAL A 245 -26.83 -26.63 10.81
N TYR A 246 -26.93 -27.76 11.50
CA TYR A 246 -25.81 -28.57 11.95
C TYR A 246 -24.88 -29.04 10.81
N GLY A 247 -25.41 -29.47 9.66
CA GLY A 247 -24.59 -29.83 8.50
C GLY A 247 -23.81 -28.63 7.93
N ARG A 248 -24.43 -27.44 7.96
CA ARG A 248 -23.79 -26.17 7.59
C ARG A 248 -22.71 -25.78 8.60
N MET A 249 -22.98 -25.94 9.89
CA MET A 249 -22.00 -25.66 10.95
C MET A 249 -20.80 -26.61 10.86
N ALA A 250 -21.02 -27.90 10.60
CA ALA A 250 -19.93 -28.86 10.44
C ALA A 250 -18.95 -28.48 9.33
N VAL A 251 -19.46 -27.98 8.19
CA VAL A 251 -18.62 -27.42 7.10
C VAL A 251 -17.82 -26.22 7.60
N TRP A 252 -18.45 -25.29 8.30
CA TRP A 252 -17.80 -24.10 8.84
C TRP A 252 -16.76 -24.42 9.92
N PHE A 253 -17.00 -25.43 10.76
CA PHE A 253 -16.05 -25.92 11.75
C PHE A 253 -14.86 -26.65 11.13
N CYS A 254 -15.03 -27.37 10.02
CA CYS A 254 -13.89 -27.90 9.26
C CYS A 254 -12.92 -26.78 8.85
N PHE A 255 -13.46 -25.62 8.45
CA PHE A 255 -12.65 -24.45 8.11
C PHE A 255 -12.01 -23.79 9.33
N LEU A 256 -12.72 -23.71 10.47
CA LEU A 256 -12.16 -23.20 11.72
C LEU A 256 -11.07 -24.11 12.28
N ASP A 257 -11.23 -25.43 12.26
CA ASP A 257 -10.22 -26.41 12.69
C ASP A 257 -8.97 -26.33 11.80
N ALA A 258 -9.17 -26.18 10.49
CA ALA A 258 -8.10 -25.89 9.54
C ALA A 258 -7.34 -24.61 9.87
N ARG A 259 -8.05 -23.57 10.33
CA ARG A 259 -7.44 -22.29 10.73
C ARG A 259 -6.76 -22.37 12.10
N ALA A 260 -7.34 -23.07 13.08
CA ALA A 260 -6.76 -23.29 14.40
C ALA A 260 -5.44 -24.08 14.35
N SER A 261 -5.30 -24.94 13.33
CA SER A 261 -4.07 -25.69 13.04
C SER A 261 -2.87 -24.82 12.64
N LEU A 262 -3.07 -23.50 12.41
CA LEU A 262 -2.01 -22.52 12.23
C LEU A 262 -1.31 -22.13 13.56
N PHE A 263 -2.00 -22.32 14.68
CA PHE A 263 -1.59 -21.87 16.02
C PHE A 263 -1.18 -23.05 16.92
N SER A 264 -1.67 -24.24 16.63
CA SER A 264 -1.35 -25.52 17.28
C SER A 264 -1.15 -26.61 16.24
N ARG A 265 -0.50 -27.75 16.57
CA ARG A 265 -0.80 -28.97 15.81
C ARG A 265 -2.30 -29.25 15.96
N GLY A 266 -3.05 -29.16 14.86
CA GLY A 266 -4.43 -29.63 14.81
C GLY A 266 -4.47 -31.15 14.88
N ASP A 267 -5.50 -31.66 15.56
CA ASP A 267 -5.70 -33.09 15.74
C ASP A 267 -6.64 -33.68 14.66
N ASP A 268 -7.01 -32.87 13.64
CA ASP A 268 -7.88 -33.27 12.51
C ASP A 268 -9.26 -33.80 12.93
N ARG A 269 -9.67 -33.54 14.18
CA ARG A 269 -10.79 -34.24 14.82
C ARG A 269 -12.09 -33.98 14.07
N ILE A 270 -12.42 -32.75 13.72
CA ILE A 270 -13.69 -32.44 13.05
C ILE A 270 -13.85 -33.22 11.74
N ILE A 271 -12.80 -33.28 10.91
CA ILE A 271 -12.81 -34.00 9.63
C ILE A 271 -12.84 -35.53 9.85
N GLN A 272 -12.18 -36.03 10.90
CA GLN A 272 -12.26 -37.44 11.29
C GLN A 272 -13.67 -37.82 11.74
N CYS A 273 -14.34 -36.95 12.52
CA CYS A 273 -15.72 -37.10 12.97
C CYS A 273 -16.75 -36.91 11.85
N LEU A 274 -16.35 -36.41 10.67
CA LEU A 274 -17.15 -36.42 9.44
C LEU A 274 -16.86 -37.65 8.56
N GLY A 275 -15.95 -38.53 8.94
CA GLY A 275 -15.83 -39.83 8.29
C GLY A 275 -15.09 -39.76 6.97
N ASN A 276 -14.15 -38.81 6.84
CA ASN A 276 -13.29 -38.50 5.69
C ASN A 276 -13.88 -37.52 4.64
N ASP A 277 -13.20 -37.39 3.50
CA ASP A 277 -13.55 -36.44 2.43
C ASP A 277 -14.97 -36.62 1.92
N LEU A 278 -15.46 -37.86 1.86
CA LEU A 278 -16.82 -38.16 1.41
C LEU A 278 -17.89 -37.56 2.33
N GLY A 279 -17.63 -37.52 3.64
CA GLY A 279 -18.58 -36.90 4.58
C GLY A 279 -18.56 -35.37 4.54
N LEU A 280 -17.40 -34.75 4.25
CA LEU A 280 -17.35 -33.32 3.97
C LEU A 280 -18.09 -32.98 2.67
N MET A 281 -17.94 -33.80 1.62
CA MET A 281 -18.70 -33.63 0.36
C MET A 281 -20.21 -33.72 0.61
N PHE A 282 -20.63 -34.70 1.40
CA PHE A 282 -22.02 -34.85 1.81
C PHE A 282 -22.53 -33.64 2.59
N ALA A 283 -21.76 -33.14 3.57
CA ALA A 283 -22.13 -31.97 4.35
C ALA A 283 -22.25 -30.70 3.49
N VAL A 284 -21.35 -30.50 2.51
CA VAL A 284 -21.42 -29.38 1.57
C VAL A 284 -22.67 -29.47 0.69
N ASP A 285 -22.95 -30.64 0.10
CA ASP A 285 -24.14 -30.90 -0.71
C ASP A 285 -25.43 -30.61 0.07
N LYS A 286 -25.50 -31.07 1.33
CA LYS A 286 -26.65 -30.84 2.20
C LYS A 286 -26.78 -29.38 2.67
N SER A 287 -25.68 -28.65 2.79
CA SER A 287 -25.70 -27.25 3.24
C SER A 287 -26.20 -26.25 2.18
N TYR A 288 -26.30 -26.69 0.92
CA TYR A 288 -26.51 -25.83 -0.23
C TYR A 288 -27.92 -25.18 -0.26
N ASN A 289 -28.97 -25.98 -0.05
CA ASN A 289 -30.37 -25.52 -0.09
C ASN A 289 -30.96 -25.18 1.29
N PHE A 290 -30.13 -25.12 2.34
CA PHE A 290 -30.57 -25.02 3.73
C PHE A 290 -31.59 -23.87 3.97
N LEU A 291 -31.27 -22.63 3.60
CA LEU A 291 -32.16 -21.49 3.81
C LEU A 291 -33.46 -21.57 2.99
N GLN A 292 -33.40 -22.19 1.81
CA GLN A 292 -34.58 -22.42 0.96
C GLN A 292 -35.54 -23.42 1.60
N GLU A 293 -35.01 -24.47 2.24
CA GLU A 293 -35.80 -25.47 2.97
C GLU A 293 -36.47 -24.84 4.19
N GLU A 294 -35.72 -24.09 5.00
CA GLU A 294 -36.23 -23.45 6.24
C GLU A 294 -37.25 -22.33 6.00
N TYR A 295 -36.99 -21.44 5.04
CA TYR A 295 -37.89 -20.32 4.75
C TYR A 295 -38.97 -20.65 3.72
N THR A 296 -39.15 -21.92 3.35
CA THR A 296 -39.95 -22.48 2.23
C THR A 296 -40.91 -21.52 1.50
N LEU A 297 -41.90 -20.92 2.18
CA LEU A 297 -42.93 -20.04 1.60
C LEU A 297 -42.53 -18.56 1.49
N LEU A 298 -41.65 -18.12 2.39
CA LEU A 298 -41.14 -16.74 2.48
C LEU A 298 -39.84 -16.55 1.69
N TYR A 299 -39.15 -17.64 1.32
CA TYR A 299 -37.90 -17.58 0.58
C TYR A 299 -38.12 -17.02 -0.83
N PRO A 300 -37.55 -15.85 -1.17
CA PRO A 300 -37.84 -15.15 -2.42
C PRO A 300 -37.63 -16.04 -3.65
N LYS A 301 -38.54 -15.97 -4.62
CA LYS A 301 -38.41 -16.72 -5.88
C LYS A 301 -37.13 -16.38 -6.64
N GLU A 302 -36.63 -15.16 -6.48
CA GLU A 302 -35.33 -14.75 -7.01
C GLU A 302 -34.22 -15.54 -6.33
N GLU A 303 -34.06 -15.45 -5.00
CA GLU A 303 -33.07 -16.24 -4.22
C GLU A 303 -33.16 -17.75 -4.50
N ARG A 304 -34.37 -18.28 -4.69
CA ARG A 304 -34.60 -19.67 -5.08
C ARG A 304 -34.09 -20.01 -6.48
N ARG A 305 -34.37 -19.15 -7.47
CA ARG A 305 -33.85 -19.32 -8.84
C ARG A 305 -32.33 -19.17 -8.87
N TRP A 306 -31.77 -18.33 -8.01
CA TRP A 306 -30.32 -18.24 -7.81
C TRP A 306 -29.81 -19.57 -7.26
N ASP A 307 -30.31 -20.07 -6.13
CA ASP A 307 -29.90 -21.39 -5.58
C ASP A 307 -30.15 -22.55 -6.59
N GLU A 308 -31.20 -22.52 -7.41
CA GLU A 308 -31.41 -23.55 -8.45
C GLU A 308 -30.41 -23.43 -9.63
N ALA A 309 -29.92 -22.23 -9.94
CA ALA A 309 -28.96 -21.99 -11.03
C ALA A 309 -27.50 -22.33 -10.67
N HIS A 310 -27.15 -22.38 -9.37
CA HIS A 310 -25.86 -22.93 -8.93
C HIS A 310 -25.95 -24.35 -8.38
N ARG A 311 -27.15 -24.98 -8.45
CA ARG A 311 -27.25 -26.42 -8.36
C ARG A 311 -26.36 -27.00 -9.45
N PRO A 312 -25.44 -27.92 -9.14
CA PRO A 312 -24.62 -28.51 -10.18
C PRO A 312 -25.55 -29.18 -11.17
N LEU A 313 -25.65 -28.62 -12.38
CA LEU A 313 -26.40 -29.24 -13.47
C LEU A 313 -25.82 -30.64 -13.65
N ASP A 314 -26.73 -31.61 -13.65
CA ASP A 314 -26.49 -33.02 -13.91
C ASP A 314 -25.36 -33.24 -14.93
N ASP A 315 -24.50 -34.20 -14.60
CA ASP A 315 -23.42 -34.80 -15.39
C ASP A 315 -22.04 -34.15 -15.51
N ARG A 316 -21.74 -32.96 -14.94
CA ARG A 316 -20.36 -32.39 -15.07
C ARG A 316 -19.68 -31.71 -13.88
N THR A 317 -20.24 -31.64 -12.68
CA THR A 317 -19.37 -31.51 -11.48
C THR A 317 -18.76 -32.86 -11.21
N THR A 318 -17.64 -33.13 -11.88
CA THR A 318 -16.89 -34.34 -11.61
C THR A 318 -16.50 -34.33 -10.13
N VAL A 319 -16.61 -35.49 -9.50
CA VAL A 319 -15.98 -35.81 -8.20
C VAL A 319 -14.55 -35.22 -8.10
N GLY A 320 -13.86 -35.01 -9.22
CA GLY A 320 -12.60 -34.29 -9.37
C GLY A 320 -12.55 -32.82 -8.90
N GLU A 321 -13.55 -31.97 -9.12
CA GLU A 321 -13.50 -30.55 -8.73
C GLU A 321 -13.69 -30.37 -7.21
N ILE A 322 -14.58 -31.18 -6.64
CA ILE A 322 -14.77 -31.22 -5.18
C ILE A 322 -13.57 -31.90 -4.51
N GLN A 323 -13.02 -32.97 -5.10
CA GLN A 323 -11.72 -33.53 -4.69
C GLN A 323 -10.57 -32.52 -4.86
N GLU A 324 -10.67 -31.58 -5.80
CA GLU A 324 -9.68 -30.53 -5.98
C GLU A 324 -9.76 -29.50 -4.85
N ILE A 325 -10.95 -29.01 -4.49
CA ILE A 325 -11.16 -28.10 -3.34
C ILE A 325 -10.70 -28.76 -2.03
N ILE A 326 -11.09 -30.02 -1.81
CA ILE A 326 -10.70 -30.80 -0.64
C ILE A 326 -9.19 -31.11 -0.66
N GLY A 327 -8.63 -31.44 -1.82
CA GLY A 327 -7.21 -31.68 -2.02
C GLY A 327 -6.37 -30.41 -1.83
N ILE A 328 -6.86 -29.24 -2.23
CA ILE A 328 -6.24 -27.94 -1.97
C ILE A 328 -6.30 -27.65 -0.48
N THR A 329 -7.46 -27.83 0.15
CA THR A 329 -7.65 -27.64 1.59
C THR A 329 -6.72 -28.54 2.40
N ARG A 330 -6.59 -29.83 2.05
CA ARG A 330 -5.65 -30.79 2.66
C ARG A 330 -4.18 -30.48 2.38
N ARG A 331 -3.81 -30.06 1.17
CA ARG A 331 -2.43 -29.64 0.83
C ARG A 331 -2.04 -28.37 1.56
N PHE A 332 -2.99 -27.49 1.81
CA PHE A 332 -2.80 -26.28 2.60
C PHE A 332 -2.67 -26.66 4.09
N TYR A 333 -3.59 -27.48 4.59
CA TYR A 333 -3.62 -27.99 5.95
C TYR A 333 -2.37 -28.80 6.34
N SER A 334 -1.94 -29.75 5.49
CA SER A 334 -0.74 -30.58 5.72
C SER A 334 0.57 -29.78 5.72
N LYS A 335 0.64 -28.70 4.93
CA LYS A 335 1.77 -27.78 4.93
C LYS A 335 1.84 -26.98 6.23
N LEU A 336 0.71 -26.57 6.80
CA LEU A 336 0.65 -25.65 7.95
C LEU A 336 0.96 -26.29 9.32
N LYS A 337 1.24 -27.60 9.43
CA LYS A 337 1.50 -28.35 10.68
C LYS A 337 2.82 -28.00 11.42
N ARG A 338 3.20 -26.72 11.52
CA ARG A 338 4.24 -26.24 12.45
C ARG A 338 3.64 -25.35 13.54
N PRO A 339 3.85 -25.67 14.84
CA PRO A 339 3.28 -24.90 15.94
C PRO A 339 3.84 -23.47 15.95
N ARG A 340 2.98 -22.48 16.22
CA ARG A 340 3.33 -21.05 16.33
C ARG A 340 3.06 -20.55 17.75
N THR A 341 3.82 -19.55 18.18
CA THR A 341 3.67 -18.90 19.50
C THR A 341 2.74 -17.69 19.47
N GLU A 342 2.46 -17.12 18.30
CA GLU A 342 1.63 -15.94 18.12
C GLU A 342 0.59 -16.13 17.01
N ALA A 343 -0.53 -15.42 17.17
CA ALA A 343 -1.61 -15.40 16.20
C ALA A 343 -1.21 -14.68 14.90
N PRO A 344 -1.51 -15.23 13.70
CA PRO A 344 -1.45 -14.44 12.48
C PRO A 344 -2.43 -13.28 12.59
N PRO A 345 -2.07 -12.09 12.10
CA PRO A 345 -3.03 -11.02 11.86
C PRO A 345 -4.21 -11.60 11.06
N THR A 346 -5.44 -11.36 11.52
CA THR A 346 -6.71 -11.85 10.95
C THR A 346 -6.90 -11.54 9.46
N LYS A 347 -6.05 -10.67 8.90
CA LYS A 347 -6.03 -10.15 7.53
C LYS A 347 -5.62 -11.15 6.45
N ILE A 348 -5.11 -12.33 6.80
CA ILE A 348 -4.59 -13.29 5.81
C ILE A 348 -5.20 -14.67 6.05
N TRP A 349 -6.50 -14.86 5.77
CA TRP A 349 -7.00 -16.16 5.33
C TRP A 349 -8.36 -16.06 4.63
N PRO A 350 -8.57 -16.75 3.49
CA PRO A 350 -9.67 -16.50 2.59
C PRO A 350 -10.96 -17.22 3.01
N ILE A 351 -11.40 -17.15 4.28
CA ILE A 351 -12.73 -17.70 4.64
C ILE A 351 -13.83 -17.02 3.82
N PRO A 352 -13.87 -15.68 3.70
CA PRO A 352 -14.82 -15.01 2.81
C PRO A 352 -14.66 -15.41 1.35
N LEU A 353 -13.44 -15.75 0.90
CA LEU A 353 -13.14 -16.14 -0.47
C LEU A 353 -13.47 -17.62 -0.76
N ILE A 354 -13.39 -18.49 0.24
CA ILE A 354 -13.82 -19.89 0.20
C ILE A 354 -15.34 -19.96 0.31
N MET A 355 -15.94 -19.18 1.21
CA MET A 355 -17.39 -19.01 1.29
C MET A 355 -17.91 -18.37 0.01
N ALA A 356 -17.23 -17.37 -0.56
CA ALA A 356 -17.56 -16.84 -1.87
C ALA A 356 -17.32 -17.87 -2.99
N ALA A 357 -16.28 -18.69 -2.97
CA ALA A 357 -16.12 -19.77 -3.96
C ALA A 357 -17.25 -20.82 -3.87
N ILE A 358 -17.81 -21.03 -2.68
CA ILE A 358 -18.93 -21.96 -2.43
C ILE A 358 -20.29 -21.29 -2.75
N GLU A 359 -20.42 -19.97 -2.56
CA GLU A 359 -21.70 -19.26 -2.62
C GLU A 359 -21.85 -18.27 -3.81
N ALA A 360 -20.77 -17.93 -4.53
CA ALA A 360 -20.77 -16.85 -5.52
C ALA A 360 -21.43 -17.22 -6.85
N LYS A 361 -22.00 -16.17 -7.46
CA LYS A 361 -22.96 -16.26 -8.54
C LYS A 361 -22.38 -16.39 -9.95
N ASP A 362 -21.10 -16.06 -10.11
CA ASP A 362 -20.43 -15.96 -11.40
C ASP A 362 -19.39 -17.08 -11.56
N PRO A 363 -19.48 -17.94 -12.58
CA PRO A 363 -18.51 -19.01 -12.84
C PRO A 363 -17.07 -18.49 -12.99
N ILE A 364 -16.89 -17.31 -13.57
CA ILE A 364 -15.59 -16.64 -13.72
C ILE A 364 -15.10 -16.17 -12.35
N TYR A 365 -15.98 -15.65 -11.50
CA TYR A 365 -15.63 -15.25 -10.14
C TYR A 365 -15.35 -16.45 -9.24
N ARG A 366 -16.04 -17.57 -9.45
CA ARG A 366 -15.79 -18.83 -8.76
C ARG A 366 -14.47 -19.44 -9.21
N ASP A 367 -14.19 -19.50 -10.51
CA ASP A 367 -12.93 -20.00 -11.05
C ASP A 367 -11.77 -19.09 -10.63
N TRP A 368 -11.99 -17.78 -10.58
CA TRP A 368 -11.07 -16.81 -9.99
C TRP A 368 -10.84 -17.07 -8.50
N ALA A 369 -11.90 -17.25 -7.70
CA ALA A 369 -11.79 -17.51 -6.27
C ALA A 369 -11.08 -18.85 -6.01
N LEU A 370 -11.41 -19.89 -6.79
CA LEU A 370 -10.76 -21.20 -6.77
C LEU A 370 -9.29 -21.10 -7.19
N GLN A 371 -8.97 -20.32 -8.22
CA GLN A 371 -7.60 -20.07 -8.66
C GLN A 371 -6.81 -19.29 -7.60
N LEU A 372 -7.41 -18.27 -6.99
CA LEU A 372 -6.82 -17.52 -5.89
C LEU A 372 -6.57 -18.40 -4.65
N ILE A 373 -7.48 -19.35 -4.37
CA ILE A 373 -7.31 -20.38 -3.34
C ILE A 373 -6.17 -21.35 -3.72
N LYS A 374 -6.06 -21.76 -5.00
CA LYS A 374 -4.94 -22.58 -5.53
C LYS A 374 -3.60 -21.87 -5.38
N ASP A 375 -3.56 -20.58 -5.68
CA ASP A 375 -2.35 -19.75 -5.61
C ASP A 375 -1.94 -19.50 -4.14
N CYS A 376 -2.91 -19.25 -3.25
CA CYS A 376 -2.69 -19.21 -1.81
C CYS A 376 -2.13 -20.54 -1.27
N SER A 377 -2.57 -21.69 -1.80
CA SER A 377 -2.07 -23.02 -1.41
C SER A 377 -0.61 -23.29 -1.81
N GLN A 378 -0.14 -22.62 -2.87
CA GLN A 378 1.26 -22.62 -3.26
C GLN A 378 2.09 -21.68 -2.38
N ALA A 379 1.56 -20.51 -2.01
CA ALA A 379 2.18 -19.58 -1.06
C ALA A 379 2.45 -20.22 0.32
N GLY A 380 1.57 -21.12 0.77
CA GLY A 380 1.78 -21.92 1.97
C GLY A 380 3.09 -22.76 1.96
N LYS A 381 3.57 -23.18 0.78
CA LYS A 381 4.84 -23.92 0.62
C LYS A 381 6.06 -23.05 0.94
N HIS A 382 6.01 -21.78 0.57
CA HIS A 382 7.05 -20.80 0.86
C HIS A 382 7.04 -20.36 2.33
N TYR A 383 5.84 -20.26 2.92
CA TYR A 383 5.65 -19.96 4.34
C TYR A 383 6.17 -21.08 5.26
N VAL A 384 5.97 -22.34 4.86
CA VAL A 384 6.54 -23.52 5.55
C VAL A 384 8.05 -23.56 5.41
N ASN A 385 8.60 -23.27 4.24
CA ASN A 385 10.04 -23.23 4.04
C ASN A 385 10.71 -22.13 4.89
N ALA A 386 10.10 -20.96 5.00
CA ALA A 386 10.57 -19.87 5.86
C ALA A 386 10.54 -20.21 7.36
N LEU A 387 9.56 -21.00 7.81
CA LEU A 387 9.43 -21.45 9.19
C LEU A 387 10.15 -22.79 9.48
N SER A 388 10.94 -23.32 8.54
CA SER A 388 11.71 -24.58 8.71
C SER A 388 13.06 -24.40 9.36
N LEU A 389 13.52 -23.17 9.48
CA LEU A 389 14.77 -22.87 10.14
C LEU A 389 14.58 -23.06 11.64
N PRO A 390 15.32 -24.00 12.27
CA PRO A 390 15.19 -24.22 13.69
C PRO A 390 15.59 -22.95 14.44
N TYR A 391 14.67 -22.45 15.26
CA TYR A 391 15.00 -21.60 16.40
C TYR A 391 15.81 -22.45 17.37
N ASN A 392 17.14 -22.41 17.24
CA ASN A 392 18.07 -22.67 18.33
C ASN A 392 19.45 -22.17 17.95
N LEU A 393 20.10 -21.54 18.93
CA LEU A 393 21.50 -21.09 19.02
C LEU A 393 21.77 -19.63 18.64
N LEU A 394 21.53 -18.74 19.61
CA LEU A 394 22.63 -17.92 20.14
C LEU A 394 23.08 -18.56 21.46
N PRO A 395 24.30 -18.30 21.99
CA PRO A 395 25.41 -17.48 21.48
C PRO A 395 26.73 -18.29 21.41
N PHE A 396 27.76 -17.87 20.66
CA PHE A 396 29.18 -18.00 21.05
C PHE A 396 30.14 -17.40 20.00
N ASN A 397 31.21 -16.80 20.52
CA ASN A 397 32.33 -16.13 19.89
C ASN A 397 33.17 -16.97 18.90
N MET A 398 33.88 -16.22 18.03
CA MET A 398 35.09 -16.49 17.22
C MET A 398 34.90 -16.83 15.72
N PRO A 399 35.89 -16.51 14.85
CA PRO A 399 36.66 -15.28 14.73
C PRO A 399 36.52 -14.65 13.32
N CYS A 400 36.81 -13.36 13.23
CA CYS A 400 36.75 -12.58 12.00
C CYS A 400 37.72 -13.15 10.94
N ALA A 401 37.20 -13.55 9.77
CA ALA A 401 37.99 -13.62 8.55
C ALA A 401 37.92 -12.25 7.89
N GLU A 402 39.00 -11.48 8.03
CA GLU A 402 39.22 -10.20 7.37
C GLU A 402 39.03 -10.36 5.86
N THR A 403 37.87 -9.92 5.36
CA THR A 403 37.81 -9.33 4.02
C THR A 403 37.87 -7.84 4.26
N SER A 404 39.00 -7.24 3.91
CA SER A 404 39.26 -5.81 4.01
C SER A 404 38.21 -5.05 3.22
N ILE A 405 37.15 -4.60 3.89
CA ILE A 405 36.35 -3.47 3.43
C ILE A 405 37.29 -2.28 3.63
N MET A 406 37.90 -1.80 2.54
CA MET A 406 38.52 -0.47 2.57
C MET A 406 37.42 0.51 3.01
N GLU A 407 37.53 1.02 4.22
CA GLU A 407 36.76 2.18 4.66
C GLU A 407 37.19 3.36 3.79
N VAL A 408 36.43 3.61 2.71
CA VAL A 408 36.54 4.85 1.97
C VAL A 408 36.06 5.97 2.92
N PRO A 409 36.88 7.01 3.17
CA PRO A 409 36.48 8.11 4.04
C PRO A 409 35.16 8.71 3.54
N ARG A 410 34.11 8.71 4.38
CA ARG A 410 32.83 9.34 4.03
C ARG A 410 33.02 10.85 3.98
N THR A 411 33.29 11.39 2.79
CA THR A 411 33.33 12.83 2.56
C THR A 411 31.95 13.44 2.82
N SER A 412 31.90 14.56 3.53
CA SER A 412 30.64 15.27 3.82
C SER A 412 30.03 15.98 2.60
N PHE A 413 30.79 16.08 1.50
CA PHE A 413 30.43 16.81 0.28
C PHE A 413 30.81 16.01 -0.96
N TYR A 414 30.09 16.23 -2.06
CA TYR A 414 30.54 15.76 -3.38
C TYR A 414 31.66 16.64 -3.92
N GLN A 415 32.46 16.09 -4.83
CA GLN A 415 33.53 16.82 -5.50
C GLN A 415 32.92 17.91 -6.39
N HIS A 416 33.39 19.15 -6.22
CA HIS A 416 33.12 20.27 -7.13
C HIS A 416 34.22 20.32 -8.19
N ILE A 417 33.82 20.32 -9.46
CA ILE A 417 34.71 20.48 -10.60
C ILE A 417 34.29 21.66 -11.44
N VAL A 418 35.29 22.37 -11.97
CA VAL A 418 35.10 23.51 -12.86
C VAL A 418 35.68 23.14 -14.22
N VAL A 419 34.89 23.33 -15.27
CA VAL A 419 35.29 23.06 -16.65
C VAL A 419 35.03 24.28 -17.52
N GLU A 420 35.92 24.53 -18.47
CA GLU A 420 35.84 25.70 -19.34
C GLU A 420 36.35 25.42 -20.75
N GLY A 421 35.99 26.28 -21.69
CA GLY A 421 36.43 26.22 -23.08
C GLY A 421 35.41 25.58 -24.02
N THR A 422 35.90 25.20 -25.20
CA THR A 422 35.08 24.60 -26.27
C THR A 422 34.44 23.29 -25.81
N PRO A 423 33.42 22.76 -26.52
CA PRO A 423 32.73 21.54 -26.09
C PRO A 423 33.65 20.38 -25.78
N TYR A 424 34.60 20.10 -26.67
CA TYR A 424 35.58 19.05 -26.45
C TYR A 424 36.49 19.32 -25.25
N GLU A 425 37.02 20.53 -25.11
CA GLU A 425 37.95 20.88 -24.01
C GLU A 425 37.31 20.77 -22.63
N ARG A 426 36.09 21.29 -22.48
CA ARG A 426 35.36 21.16 -21.20
C ARG A 426 34.99 19.71 -20.91
N GLY A 427 34.65 18.94 -21.95
CA GLY A 427 34.42 17.50 -21.83
C GLY A 427 35.69 16.77 -21.37
N LEU A 428 36.83 17.06 -22.01
CA LEU A 428 38.14 16.48 -21.68
C LEU A 428 38.53 16.79 -20.24
N SER A 429 38.32 18.03 -19.80
CA SER A 429 38.55 18.45 -18.42
C SER A 429 37.64 17.71 -17.43
N HIS A 430 36.34 17.58 -17.74
CA HIS A 430 35.39 16.79 -16.94
C HIS A 430 35.90 15.35 -16.79
N GLY A 431 36.17 14.66 -17.90
CA GLY A 431 36.63 13.27 -17.88
C GLY A 431 37.92 13.08 -17.09
N ARG A 432 38.89 14.01 -17.21
CA ARG A 432 40.18 13.93 -16.50
C ARG A 432 40.05 14.15 -14.98
N GLN A 433 39.21 15.10 -14.56
CA GLN A 433 39.08 15.44 -13.14
C GLN A 433 38.37 14.36 -12.32
N VAL A 434 37.52 13.54 -12.96
CA VAL A 434 36.70 12.53 -12.27
C VAL A 434 36.72 11.16 -12.98
N SER A 435 37.83 10.82 -13.63
CA SER A 435 37.96 9.59 -14.45
C SER A 435 37.56 8.34 -13.69
N ASP A 436 37.94 8.23 -12.42
CA ASP A 436 37.69 7.05 -11.59
C ASP A 436 36.19 6.91 -11.27
N LYS A 437 35.51 8.04 -11.02
CA LYS A 437 34.05 8.06 -10.81
C LYS A 437 33.28 7.74 -12.08
N VAL A 438 33.76 8.22 -13.24
CA VAL A 438 33.18 7.88 -14.55
C VAL A 438 33.26 6.37 -14.80
N ARG A 439 34.44 5.76 -14.59
CA ARG A 439 34.63 4.31 -14.75
C ARG A 439 33.76 3.52 -13.77
N ALA A 440 33.71 3.93 -12.50
CA ALA A 440 32.88 3.27 -11.50
C ALA A 440 31.37 3.36 -11.82
N ASN A 441 30.88 4.49 -12.34
CA ASN A 441 29.50 4.60 -12.85
C ASN A 441 29.26 3.65 -14.03
N ILE A 442 30.20 3.58 -14.98
CA ILE A 442 30.09 2.67 -16.14
C ILE A 442 30.03 1.21 -15.68
N GLU A 443 30.93 0.81 -14.79
CA GLU A 443 30.98 -0.53 -14.22
C GLU A 443 29.66 -0.86 -13.52
N TYR A 444 29.15 0.05 -12.68
CA TYR A 444 27.88 -0.12 -11.99
C TYR A 444 26.70 -0.32 -12.95
N TYR A 445 26.55 0.54 -13.97
CA TYR A 445 25.43 0.45 -14.91
C TYR A 445 25.53 -0.69 -15.92
N LYS A 446 26.73 -1.26 -16.11
CA LYS A 446 26.93 -2.49 -16.89
C LYS A 446 26.64 -3.77 -16.10
N LEU A 447 26.44 -3.70 -14.79
CA LEU A 447 26.05 -4.87 -14.00
C LEU A 447 24.71 -5.45 -14.49
N PRO A 448 24.55 -6.79 -14.49
CA PRO A 448 23.29 -7.43 -14.86
C PRO A 448 22.11 -6.88 -14.05
N GLY A 449 21.02 -6.54 -14.75
CA GLY A 449 19.79 -6.02 -14.14
C GLY A 449 19.80 -4.51 -13.83
N LYS A 450 20.83 -3.75 -14.24
CA LYS A 450 20.86 -2.28 -14.12
C LYS A 450 20.38 -1.57 -15.38
N LEU A 451 20.94 -1.93 -16.54
CA LEU A 451 20.52 -1.48 -17.88
C LEU A 451 20.35 -2.69 -18.81
N PRO A 452 19.62 -2.55 -19.94
CA PRO A 452 19.50 -3.64 -20.92
C PRO A 452 20.89 -4.18 -21.25
N HIS A 453 20.96 -5.49 -21.54
CA HIS A 453 22.22 -6.13 -21.86
C HIS A 453 23.03 -5.29 -22.86
N TRP A 454 24.35 -5.21 -22.66
CA TRP A 454 25.20 -4.27 -23.39
C TRP A 454 25.03 -4.35 -24.91
N SER A 455 24.75 -5.53 -25.48
CA SER A 455 24.46 -5.66 -26.92
C SER A 455 23.23 -4.87 -27.37
N ILE A 456 22.15 -4.88 -26.58
CA ILE A 456 20.92 -4.12 -26.86
C ILE A 456 21.18 -2.63 -26.64
N SER A 457 21.75 -2.26 -25.50
CA SER A 457 22.10 -0.86 -25.19
C SER A 457 23.03 -0.27 -26.25
N SER A 458 24.08 -0.98 -26.64
CA SER A 458 25.01 -0.57 -27.71
C SER A 458 24.30 -0.44 -29.06
N THR A 459 23.34 -1.32 -29.38
CA THR A 459 22.55 -1.22 -30.62
C THR A 459 21.67 0.03 -30.62
N ILE A 460 20.97 0.33 -29.52
CA ILE A 460 20.20 1.58 -29.36
C ILE A 460 21.13 2.79 -29.48
N ILE A 461 22.26 2.78 -28.78
CA ILE A 461 23.22 3.89 -28.81
C ILE A 461 23.70 4.15 -30.24
N LYS A 462 24.11 3.12 -30.98
CA LYS A 462 24.66 3.27 -32.34
C LYS A 462 23.63 3.61 -33.40
N THR A 463 22.42 3.07 -33.29
CA THR A 463 21.40 3.23 -34.35
C THR A 463 20.42 4.37 -34.08
N VAL A 464 20.28 4.79 -32.82
CA VAL A 464 19.28 5.78 -32.38
C VAL A 464 19.95 7.02 -31.80
N TYR A 465 20.72 6.88 -30.72
CA TYR A 465 21.19 8.04 -29.95
C TYR A 465 22.35 8.77 -30.62
N LEU A 466 23.38 8.06 -31.09
CA LEU A 466 24.54 8.66 -31.74
C LEU A 466 24.16 9.46 -33.00
N PRO A 467 23.35 8.92 -33.94
CA PRO A 467 22.86 9.70 -35.08
C PRO A 467 22.00 10.91 -34.65
N ALA A 468 21.28 10.81 -33.52
CA ALA A 468 20.49 11.92 -33.01
C ALA A 468 21.37 13.03 -32.43
N PHE A 469 22.46 12.68 -31.73
CA PHE A 469 23.45 13.64 -31.27
C PHE A 469 24.12 14.35 -32.45
N GLU A 470 24.56 13.61 -33.47
CA GLU A 470 25.15 14.18 -34.69
C GLU A 470 24.19 15.17 -35.37
N LYS A 471 22.91 14.84 -35.44
CA LYS A 471 21.90 15.65 -36.14
C LYS A 471 21.39 16.85 -35.33
N PHE A 472 21.06 16.63 -34.06
CA PHE A 472 20.27 17.58 -33.28
C PHE A 472 21.08 18.29 -32.19
N TYR A 473 22.20 17.71 -31.74
CA TYR A 473 23.00 18.29 -30.67
C TYR A 473 24.51 18.01 -30.80
N PRO A 474 25.15 18.47 -31.90
CA PRO A 474 26.55 18.16 -32.21
C PRO A 474 27.52 18.74 -31.17
N THR A 475 27.23 19.90 -30.57
CA THR A 475 28.07 20.45 -29.49
C THR A 475 28.04 19.57 -28.25
N GLY A 476 26.88 19.01 -27.89
CA GLY A 476 26.77 18.02 -26.83
C GLY A 476 27.54 16.73 -27.12
N LEU A 477 27.60 16.31 -28.39
CA LEU A 477 28.39 15.16 -28.81
C LEU A 477 29.90 15.37 -28.63
N GLU A 478 30.40 16.56 -29.00
CA GLU A 478 31.82 16.90 -28.81
C GLU A 478 32.20 16.94 -27.32
N GLU A 479 31.32 17.43 -26.45
CA GLU A 479 31.53 17.38 -25.00
C GLU A 479 31.54 15.94 -24.46
N ILE A 480 30.62 15.10 -24.93
CA ILE A 480 30.61 13.65 -24.62
C ILE A 480 31.90 12.97 -25.10
N ARG A 481 32.41 13.32 -26.28
CA ARG A 481 33.68 12.79 -26.80
C ARG A 481 34.85 13.22 -25.92
N GLY A 482 34.89 14.49 -25.52
CA GLY A 482 35.88 14.97 -24.56
C GLY A 482 35.84 14.20 -23.24
N ILE A 483 34.65 13.98 -22.66
CA ILE A 483 34.49 13.21 -21.43
C ILE A 483 35.06 11.79 -21.60
N ALA A 484 34.76 11.14 -22.72
CA ALA A 484 35.23 9.80 -23.02
C ALA A 484 36.77 9.74 -23.08
N ASP A 485 37.38 10.65 -23.84
CA ASP A 485 38.85 10.74 -23.97
C ASP A 485 39.51 11.09 -22.63
N GLY A 486 38.91 11.99 -21.85
CA GLY A 486 39.43 12.42 -20.56
C GLY A 486 39.38 11.34 -19.49
N ALA A 487 38.33 10.51 -19.51
CA ALA A 487 38.18 9.37 -18.61
C ALA A 487 38.84 8.08 -19.15
N GLY A 488 39.30 8.06 -20.40
CA GLY A 488 39.89 6.87 -21.03
C GLY A 488 38.86 5.75 -21.22
N VAL A 489 37.66 6.10 -21.66
CA VAL A 489 36.53 5.18 -21.92
C VAL A 489 35.97 5.43 -23.32
N THR A 490 35.03 4.59 -23.78
CA THR A 490 34.43 4.75 -25.11
C THR A 490 33.33 5.81 -25.13
N ILE A 491 33.09 6.43 -26.29
CA ILE A 491 32.01 7.39 -26.46
C ILE A 491 30.64 6.76 -26.18
N GLU A 492 30.43 5.49 -26.56
CA GLU A 492 29.20 4.76 -26.29
C GLU A 492 28.96 4.55 -24.79
N GLU A 493 30.01 4.36 -23.99
CA GLU A 493 29.87 4.27 -22.53
C GLU A 493 29.42 5.59 -21.92
N VAL A 494 29.93 6.73 -22.40
CA VAL A 494 29.48 8.05 -21.93
C VAL A 494 28.06 8.35 -22.41
N ILE A 495 27.70 7.96 -23.65
CA ILE A 495 26.31 8.05 -24.12
C ILE A 495 25.40 7.16 -23.27
N MET A 496 25.83 5.96 -22.90
CA MET A 496 25.09 5.08 -21.98
C MET A 496 24.83 5.77 -20.65
N LEU A 497 25.83 6.43 -20.04
CA LEU A 497 25.64 7.19 -18.80
C LEU A 497 24.60 8.30 -18.98
N ASN A 498 24.68 9.05 -20.08
CA ASN A 498 23.70 10.10 -20.38
C ASN A 498 22.31 9.53 -20.70
N ALA A 499 22.22 8.32 -21.24
CA ALA A 499 20.98 7.63 -21.57
C ALA A 499 20.49 6.64 -20.50
N ARG A 500 21.11 6.58 -19.33
CA ARG A 500 20.78 5.56 -18.31
C ARG A 500 19.33 5.63 -17.83
N TYR A 501 18.72 6.82 -17.83
CA TYR A 501 17.29 6.97 -17.58
C TYR A 501 16.44 6.28 -18.65
N ASP A 502 16.69 6.61 -19.91
CA ASP A 502 15.99 6.11 -21.09
C ASP A 502 16.17 4.59 -21.30
N LEU A 503 17.41 4.11 -21.17
CA LEU A 503 17.75 2.70 -21.26
C LEU A 503 17.10 1.90 -20.12
N GLY A 504 17.01 2.47 -18.91
CA GLY A 504 16.25 1.88 -17.81
C GLY A 504 14.77 1.71 -18.16
N ARG A 505 14.15 2.68 -18.85
CA ARG A 505 12.77 2.55 -19.36
C ARG A 505 12.63 1.52 -20.48
N CYS A 506 13.65 1.37 -21.33
CA CYS A 506 13.68 0.30 -22.32
C CYS A 506 13.71 -1.09 -21.67
N MET A 507 14.49 -1.28 -20.60
CA MET A 507 14.52 -2.55 -19.87
C MET A 507 13.14 -2.96 -19.38
N TYR A 508 12.37 -2.01 -18.84
CA TYR A 508 11.00 -2.24 -18.39
C TYR A 508 10.10 -2.84 -19.49
N ARG A 509 10.19 -2.32 -20.72
CA ARG A 509 9.43 -2.84 -21.86
C ARG A 509 9.92 -4.22 -22.31
N LEU A 510 11.24 -4.43 -22.30
CA LEU A 510 11.86 -5.70 -22.70
C LEU A 510 11.52 -6.84 -21.74
N GLN A 511 11.32 -6.56 -20.46
CA GLN A 511 11.10 -7.57 -19.44
C GLN A 511 9.65 -7.97 -19.21
N ASP A 512 8.63 -7.28 -19.73
CA ASP A 512 7.23 -7.65 -19.45
C ASP A 512 6.22 -7.19 -20.54
N GLY A 513 6.70 -6.87 -21.75
CA GLY A 513 5.87 -6.25 -22.80
C GLY A 513 5.24 -4.89 -22.39
N GLY A 514 5.58 -4.39 -21.20
CA GLY A 514 4.96 -3.25 -20.54
C GLY A 514 3.49 -3.46 -20.14
N LYS A 515 3.11 -4.65 -19.64
CA LYS A 515 1.74 -4.94 -19.17
C LYS A 515 1.56 -4.79 -17.65
N THR A 516 2.59 -5.02 -16.84
CA THR A 516 2.55 -4.92 -15.37
C THR A 516 3.58 -3.91 -14.85
N PRO A 517 3.41 -3.39 -13.62
CA PRO A 517 4.43 -2.57 -12.97
C PRO A 517 5.71 -3.36 -12.66
N GLN A 518 6.82 -2.62 -12.69
CA GLN A 518 8.24 -3.01 -12.72
C GLN A 518 8.73 -4.12 -11.76
N GLU A 519 9.27 -5.24 -12.28
CA GLU A 519 10.12 -6.19 -11.51
C GLU A 519 11.62 -5.78 -11.46
N LEU A 520 11.96 -4.57 -11.03
CA LEU A 520 13.38 -4.16 -10.96
C LEU A 520 13.73 -3.26 -9.78
N ASN A 521 14.91 -3.52 -9.22
CA ASN A 521 15.51 -2.88 -8.05
C ASN A 521 15.52 -1.34 -8.12
N GLY A 522 14.59 -0.71 -7.41
CA GLY A 522 14.58 0.71 -7.08
C GLY A 522 13.80 1.61 -8.06
N HIS A 523 12.80 2.32 -7.55
CA HIS A 523 12.12 3.40 -8.25
C HIS A 523 12.80 4.74 -7.97
N ASP A 524 13.27 5.45 -9.01
CA ASP A 524 13.81 6.80 -8.89
C ASP A 524 12.68 7.78 -8.52
N GLU A 525 12.48 8.00 -7.23
CA GLU A 525 11.56 9.00 -6.69
C GLU A 525 12.33 10.33 -6.58
N CYS A 526 11.72 11.46 -6.92
CA CYS A 526 12.33 12.79 -6.84
C CYS A 526 11.22 13.78 -6.47
N THR A 527 11.54 14.87 -5.78
CA THR A 527 10.57 15.97 -5.54
C THR A 527 11.17 17.28 -6.01
N SER A 528 10.47 17.98 -6.89
CA SER A 528 10.84 19.31 -7.39
C SER A 528 9.92 20.36 -6.78
N GLY A 529 10.45 21.55 -6.51
CA GLY A 529 9.66 22.70 -6.07
C GLY A 529 10.19 24.01 -6.67
N PHE A 530 9.29 24.95 -6.89
CA PHE A 530 9.62 26.35 -7.21
C PHE A 530 8.79 27.28 -6.34
N PHE A 531 9.45 28.36 -5.90
CA PHE A 531 8.88 29.39 -5.04
C PHE A 531 9.20 30.75 -5.67
N PRO A 532 8.19 31.51 -6.12
CA PRO A 532 8.37 32.81 -6.74
C PRO A 532 8.77 33.88 -5.70
N PRO A 533 9.25 35.05 -6.13
CA PRO A 533 9.72 36.13 -5.24
C PRO A 533 8.73 36.48 -4.11
N GLU A 534 7.44 36.54 -4.41
CA GLU A 534 6.37 36.89 -3.49
C GLU A 534 6.15 35.86 -2.37
N ALA A 535 6.53 34.60 -2.58
CA ALA A 535 6.45 33.55 -1.56
C ALA A 535 7.61 33.63 -0.55
N VAL A 536 8.76 34.14 -0.98
CA VAL A 536 10.03 34.01 -0.28
C VAL A 536 10.34 35.30 0.47
N ALA A 537 10.68 35.21 1.76
CA ALA A 537 10.97 36.36 2.62
C ALA A 537 12.06 37.31 2.07
N SER A 538 12.96 36.78 1.23
CA SER A 538 14.03 37.55 0.60
C SER A 538 13.65 38.24 -0.72
N GLY A 539 12.42 38.02 -1.22
CA GLY A 539 11.96 38.53 -2.51
C GLY A 539 12.67 37.89 -3.70
N ARG A 540 13.04 36.60 -3.62
CA ARG A 540 13.83 35.91 -4.66
C ARG A 540 13.17 34.61 -5.09
N ALA A 541 13.25 34.33 -6.40
CA ALA A 541 12.83 33.07 -6.98
C ALA A 541 13.80 31.93 -6.59
N LEU A 542 13.25 30.86 -6.01
CA LEU A 542 14.01 29.68 -5.58
C LEU A 542 13.49 28.42 -6.28
N ALA A 543 14.39 27.61 -6.83
CA ALA A 543 14.09 26.25 -7.31
C ALA A 543 14.75 25.21 -6.39
N VAL A 544 14.06 24.09 -6.15
CA VAL A 544 14.44 23.10 -5.13
C VAL A 544 14.26 21.69 -5.66
N HIS A 545 15.17 20.79 -5.28
CA HIS A 545 15.12 19.40 -5.71
C HIS A 545 15.64 18.44 -4.63
N ASN A 546 14.81 17.47 -4.22
CA ASN A 546 15.29 16.20 -3.66
C ASN A 546 15.48 15.22 -4.81
N TRP A 547 16.72 14.78 -5.00
CA TRP A 547 17.06 13.75 -5.98
C TRP A 547 17.20 12.40 -5.28
N ASP A 548 16.25 11.49 -5.50
CA ASP A 548 16.34 10.13 -4.97
C ASP A 548 16.78 9.14 -6.06
N MET A 549 17.74 8.28 -5.70
CA MET A 549 18.38 7.27 -6.55
C MET A 549 18.88 6.12 -5.66
N SER A 550 19.49 5.11 -6.28
CA SER A 550 20.26 4.10 -5.56
C SER A 550 21.31 4.74 -4.63
N SER A 551 21.24 4.36 -3.36
CA SER A 551 22.22 4.65 -2.29
C SER A 551 23.64 4.24 -2.65
N HIS A 552 23.84 3.38 -3.66
CA HIS A 552 25.16 3.10 -4.22
C HIS A 552 25.87 4.38 -4.68
N LEU A 553 25.19 5.29 -5.38
CA LEU A 553 25.77 6.54 -5.86
C LEU A 553 26.24 7.43 -4.71
N TYR A 554 25.50 7.43 -3.61
CA TYR A 554 25.87 8.15 -2.38
C TYR A 554 27.05 7.47 -1.67
N ASN A 555 26.98 6.15 -1.47
CA ASN A 555 27.97 5.37 -0.73
C ASN A 555 29.34 5.30 -1.44
N GLN A 556 29.34 5.26 -2.77
CA GLN A 556 30.55 5.21 -3.60
C GLN A 556 31.00 6.59 -4.11
N ASP A 557 30.37 7.68 -3.65
CA ASP A 557 30.73 9.06 -4.00
C ASP A 557 30.74 9.36 -5.52
N LEU A 558 29.77 8.84 -6.27
CA LEU A 558 29.74 8.88 -7.74
C LEU A 558 29.03 10.11 -8.35
N ILE A 559 28.63 11.06 -7.49
CA ILE A 559 27.98 12.31 -7.85
C ILE A 559 28.98 13.47 -7.73
N ILE A 560 28.79 14.50 -8.55
CA ILE A 560 29.63 15.69 -8.61
C ILE A 560 28.78 16.96 -8.66
N TYR A 561 29.39 18.07 -8.24
CA TYR A 561 28.94 19.42 -8.56
C TYR A 561 29.78 19.92 -9.74
N LEU A 562 29.13 20.16 -10.88
CA LEU A 562 29.78 20.55 -12.14
C LEU A 562 29.49 22.01 -12.43
N GLU A 563 30.53 22.83 -12.44
CA GLU A 563 30.48 24.21 -12.89
C GLU A 563 31.05 24.31 -14.31
N VAL A 564 30.24 24.81 -15.24
CA VAL A 564 30.57 24.87 -16.67
C VAL A 564 30.64 26.32 -17.11
N HIS A 565 31.78 26.72 -17.68
CA HIS A 565 31.95 28.00 -18.36
C HIS A 565 32.16 27.75 -19.87
N PRO A 566 31.10 27.82 -20.68
CA PRO A 566 31.23 27.68 -22.13
C PRO A 566 32.24 28.67 -22.72
N ASP A 567 32.85 28.31 -23.84
CA ASP A 567 33.68 29.24 -24.58
C ASP A 567 32.86 30.48 -24.99
N PRO A 568 33.42 31.71 -24.92
CA PRO A 568 32.70 32.92 -25.31
C PRO A 568 32.15 32.89 -26.74
N SER A 569 32.71 32.08 -27.65
CA SER A 569 32.20 31.90 -29.01
C SER A 569 30.86 31.16 -29.10
N GLU A 570 30.45 30.42 -28.06
CA GLU A 570 29.16 29.73 -28.03
C GLU A 570 27.99 30.63 -27.62
N ASP A 571 28.27 31.82 -27.05
CA ASP A 571 27.24 32.74 -26.52
C ASP A 571 26.24 32.07 -25.56
N ARG A 572 26.76 31.17 -24.70
CA ARG A 572 25.97 30.40 -23.73
C ARG A 572 26.26 30.85 -22.30
N PRO A 573 25.26 30.86 -21.41
CA PRO A 573 25.47 31.19 -20.02
C PRO A 573 26.35 30.14 -19.33
N SER A 574 27.16 30.58 -18.35
CA SER A 574 27.77 29.64 -17.39
C SER A 574 26.69 28.87 -16.63
N MET A 575 26.97 27.64 -16.21
CA MET A 575 26.01 26.73 -15.58
C MET A 575 26.59 26.12 -14.30
N PHE A 576 25.72 25.85 -13.33
CA PHE A 576 26.01 25.01 -12.18
C PHE A 576 25.07 23.81 -12.17
N ILE A 577 25.64 22.62 -12.14
CA ILE A 577 24.95 21.36 -12.40
C ILE A 577 25.23 20.38 -11.27
N LEU A 578 24.18 19.75 -10.76
CA LEU A 578 24.28 18.55 -9.93
C LEU A 578 24.08 17.34 -10.84
N THR A 579 24.99 16.37 -10.84
CA THR A 579 24.94 15.21 -11.76
C THR A 579 25.80 14.03 -11.32
N GLU A 580 25.56 12.83 -11.88
CA GLU A 580 26.53 11.72 -11.82
C GLU A 580 27.78 12.07 -12.65
N ALA A 581 28.96 11.65 -12.20
CA ALA A 581 30.20 11.82 -12.96
C ALA A 581 30.09 11.18 -14.37
N GLY A 582 30.38 11.96 -15.41
CA GLY A 582 30.28 11.55 -16.82
C GLY A 582 28.95 11.90 -17.51
N GLN A 583 27.94 12.35 -16.76
CA GLN A 583 26.71 12.88 -17.33
C GLN A 583 26.83 14.38 -17.61
N LEU A 584 26.17 14.86 -18.67
CA LEU A 584 26.08 16.27 -18.99
C LEU A 584 25.23 17.05 -17.98
N ILE A 585 24.21 16.41 -17.39
CA ILE A 585 23.28 17.02 -16.43
C ILE A 585 22.38 16.01 -15.72
N ARG A 586 21.98 16.33 -14.48
CA ARG A 586 20.73 15.82 -13.86
C ARG A 586 19.77 16.96 -13.53
N SER A 587 20.23 17.98 -12.81
CA SER A 587 19.53 19.25 -12.53
C SER A 587 20.53 20.39 -12.46
N GLY A 588 20.11 21.65 -12.61
CA GLY A 588 21.02 22.77 -12.51
C GLY A 588 20.37 24.13 -12.70
N MET A 589 21.19 25.16 -12.63
CA MET A 589 20.84 26.52 -13.01
C MET A 589 21.92 27.14 -13.91
N ASN A 590 21.58 28.22 -14.62
CA ASN A 590 22.53 28.99 -15.40
C ASN A 590 22.64 30.44 -14.92
N SER A 591 23.65 31.13 -15.42
CA SER A 591 23.92 32.54 -15.11
C SER A 591 22.89 33.51 -15.69
N ALA A 592 22.05 33.09 -16.64
CA ALA A 592 20.89 33.88 -17.09
C ALA A 592 19.70 33.82 -16.10
N GLY A 593 19.82 33.04 -15.01
CA GLY A 593 18.76 32.90 -14.02
C GLY A 593 17.71 31.84 -14.38
N MET A 594 18.02 30.94 -15.31
CA MET A 594 17.15 29.79 -15.60
C MET A 594 17.55 28.58 -14.77
N SER A 595 16.58 27.73 -14.41
CA SER A 595 16.88 26.43 -13.81
C SER A 595 15.98 25.33 -14.32
N VAL A 596 16.48 24.10 -14.20
CA VAL A 596 15.73 22.88 -14.49
C VAL A 596 16.01 21.85 -13.41
N THR A 597 14.94 21.38 -12.79
CA THR A 597 14.90 20.17 -11.98
C THR A 597 14.04 19.14 -12.70
N ALA A 598 14.04 17.89 -12.25
CA ALA A 598 13.36 16.86 -13.02
C ALA A 598 12.95 15.66 -12.20
N ASN A 599 11.83 15.07 -12.60
CA ASN A 599 11.27 13.88 -11.99
C ASN A 599 11.02 12.83 -13.05
N SER A 600 11.18 11.56 -12.66
CA SER A 600 10.90 10.42 -13.52
C SER A 600 9.38 10.28 -13.71
N LEU A 601 8.90 10.18 -14.95
CA LEU A 601 7.52 9.82 -15.30
C LEU A 601 7.53 8.56 -16.16
N LEU A 602 6.38 7.89 -16.27
CA LEU A 602 6.24 6.70 -17.09
C LEU A 602 4.85 6.66 -17.70
N SER A 603 4.73 6.91 -19.01
CA SER A 603 3.46 6.79 -19.72
C SER A 603 3.39 5.47 -20.50
N SER A 604 2.18 5.12 -20.92
CA SER A 604 1.97 4.00 -21.86
C SER A 604 2.52 4.24 -23.27
N GLU A 605 2.96 5.45 -23.60
CA GLU A 605 3.57 5.78 -24.89
C GLU A 605 5.07 5.48 -24.95
N ASP A 606 5.76 5.33 -23.80
CA ASP A 606 7.20 5.04 -23.74
C ASP A 606 7.53 3.76 -24.51
N TYR A 607 8.53 3.76 -25.38
CA TYR A 607 8.80 2.64 -26.27
C TYR A 607 10.29 2.34 -26.45
N VAL A 608 10.62 1.09 -26.82
CA VAL A 608 11.98 0.71 -27.21
C VAL A 608 12.21 1.10 -28.67
N PRO A 609 13.21 1.93 -29.01
CA PRO A 609 13.32 2.55 -30.32
C PRO A 609 13.98 1.64 -31.39
N ILE A 610 14.12 0.35 -31.12
CA ILE A 610 14.66 -0.66 -32.04
C ILE A 610 13.80 -1.92 -32.01
N SER A 611 13.89 -2.75 -33.05
CA SER A 611 13.26 -4.07 -33.06
C SER A 611 13.82 -4.92 -31.92
N HIS A 612 12.95 -5.62 -31.20
CA HIS A 612 13.32 -6.40 -30.04
C HIS A 612 12.37 -7.58 -29.83
N VAL A 613 12.80 -8.53 -29.00
CA VAL A 613 11.95 -9.61 -28.49
C VAL A 613 11.70 -9.29 -27.01
N ASP A 614 10.44 -9.31 -26.58
CA ASP A 614 10.10 -9.14 -25.16
C ASP A 614 10.24 -10.47 -24.39
N GLN A 615 9.95 -10.43 -23.08
CA GLN A 615 10.09 -11.60 -22.20
C GLN A 615 9.13 -12.75 -22.56
N ASP A 616 7.99 -12.45 -23.18
CA ASP A 616 7.01 -13.42 -23.69
C ASP A 616 7.49 -14.10 -25.00
N GLY A 617 8.64 -13.69 -25.54
CA GLY A 617 9.16 -14.18 -26.82
C GLY A 617 8.49 -13.52 -28.02
N VAL A 618 7.72 -12.44 -27.83
CA VAL A 618 7.05 -11.73 -28.92
C VAL A 618 8.05 -10.78 -29.58
N TYR A 619 8.17 -10.91 -30.90
CA TYR A 619 9.00 -10.00 -31.70
C TYR A 619 8.24 -8.71 -32.02
N HIS A 620 8.75 -7.59 -31.52
CA HIS A 620 8.29 -6.24 -31.81
C HIS A 620 9.15 -5.65 -32.93
N GLU A 621 8.57 -5.49 -34.11
CA GLU A 621 9.27 -4.92 -35.25
C GLU A 621 9.21 -3.38 -35.22
N VAL A 622 10.38 -2.72 -35.22
CA VAL A 622 10.50 -1.27 -35.42
C VAL A 622 11.05 -1.01 -36.82
N LYS A 623 10.16 -0.63 -37.74
CA LYS A 623 10.53 -0.25 -39.11
C LYS A 623 11.15 1.14 -39.10
N ASN A 624 12.41 1.24 -39.53
CA ASN A 624 13.19 2.47 -39.60
C ASN A 624 13.32 3.20 -38.23
N PRO A 625 14.18 2.71 -37.33
CA PRO A 625 14.50 3.38 -36.06
C PRO A 625 14.77 4.88 -36.29
N ARG A 626 14.00 5.73 -35.61
CA ARG A 626 14.14 7.19 -35.73
C ARG A 626 15.25 7.67 -34.80
N PRO A 627 16.16 8.55 -35.24
CA PRO A 627 17.10 9.20 -34.33
C PRO A 627 16.34 10.03 -33.29
N VAL A 628 16.50 9.69 -32.01
CA VAL A 628 15.99 10.44 -30.87
C VAL A 628 17.10 10.62 -29.84
N LEU A 629 17.04 11.70 -29.06
CA LEU A 629 18.03 11.95 -28.02
C LEU A 629 17.57 11.35 -26.68
N PRO A 630 18.50 11.04 -25.76
CA PRO A 630 18.14 10.72 -24.39
C PRO A 630 17.45 11.90 -23.70
N LEU A 631 16.34 11.64 -22.99
CA LEU A 631 15.50 12.71 -22.43
C LEU A 631 16.25 13.58 -21.39
N SER A 632 17.18 12.99 -20.64
CA SER A 632 18.02 13.71 -19.69
C SER A 632 18.74 14.91 -20.33
N VAL A 633 19.14 14.79 -21.61
CA VAL A 633 19.89 15.80 -22.37
C VAL A 633 19.03 17.02 -22.68
N ALA A 634 17.70 16.89 -22.75
CA ALA A 634 16.79 18.02 -22.93
C ALA A 634 16.96 19.08 -21.83
N ARG A 635 17.34 18.65 -20.62
CA ARG A 635 17.63 19.54 -19.49
C ARG A 635 18.88 20.37 -19.75
N ARG A 636 19.91 19.76 -20.35
CA ARG A 636 21.16 20.45 -20.69
C ARG A 636 20.87 21.48 -21.77
N VAL A 637 20.15 21.08 -22.82
CA VAL A 637 19.72 21.97 -23.89
C VAL A 637 18.95 23.16 -23.33
N PHE A 638 18.01 22.97 -22.40
CA PHE A 638 17.28 24.07 -21.77
C PHE A 638 18.22 25.06 -21.05
N LEU A 639 19.19 24.58 -20.27
CA LEU A 639 20.14 25.46 -19.56
C LEU A 639 21.13 26.20 -20.45
N GLU A 640 21.25 25.85 -21.73
CA GLU A 640 22.07 26.60 -22.67
C GLU A 640 21.39 27.89 -23.17
N TYR A 641 20.07 28.03 -22.96
CA TYR A 641 19.35 29.25 -23.33
C TYR A 641 19.45 30.31 -22.24
N SER A 642 19.47 31.57 -22.65
CA SER A 642 19.35 32.73 -21.76
C SER A 642 17.92 33.25 -21.67
N ASN A 643 17.04 32.80 -22.57
CA ASN A 643 15.64 33.18 -22.62
C ASN A 643 14.74 31.98 -22.32
N TYR A 644 13.82 32.16 -21.36
CA TYR A 644 12.92 31.11 -20.90
C TYR A 644 12.03 30.56 -22.03
N ALA A 645 11.44 31.43 -22.85
CA ALA A 645 10.54 31.04 -23.92
C ALA A 645 11.26 30.25 -25.04
N GLU A 646 12.47 30.66 -25.42
CA GLU A 646 13.30 29.91 -26.38
C GLU A 646 13.64 28.51 -25.86
N GLY A 647 13.98 28.41 -24.57
CA GLY A 647 14.19 27.12 -23.90
C GLY A 647 12.94 26.22 -23.96
N LEU A 648 11.74 26.78 -23.79
CA LEU A 648 10.49 26.03 -23.93
C LEU A 648 10.24 25.54 -25.37
N VAL A 649 10.57 26.36 -26.38
CA VAL A 649 10.51 25.94 -27.79
C VAL A 649 11.43 24.76 -28.04
N ALA A 650 12.66 24.81 -27.51
CA ALA A 650 13.62 23.72 -27.60
C ALA A 650 13.11 22.43 -26.94
N ILE A 651 12.55 22.54 -25.71
CA ILE A 651 11.94 21.38 -25.04
C ILE A 651 10.79 20.83 -25.87
N ASN A 652 9.89 21.66 -26.39
CA ASN A 652 8.75 21.19 -27.19
C ASN A 652 9.21 20.42 -28.45
N ALA A 653 10.26 20.89 -29.13
CA ALA A 653 10.82 20.29 -30.33
C ALA A 653 11.76 19.08 -30.08
N PHE A 654 12.17 18.83 -28.83
CA PHE A 654 13.19 17.83 -28.50
C PHE A 654 12.77 16.40 -28.87
N PRO A 655 13.53 15.65 -29.68
CA PRO A 655 13.17 14.30 -30.09
C PRO A 655 13.42 13.29 -28.95
N ARG A 656 12.38 12.55 -28.57
CA ARG A 656 12.38 11.66 -27.37
C ARG A 656 11.55 10.39 -27.61
N HIS A 657 11.77 9.39 -26.76
CA HIS A 657 11.06 8.10 -26.79
C HIS A 657 10.60 7.61 -25.41
N VAL A 658 10.87 8.38 -24.37
CA VAL A 658 10.46 8.11 -22.99
C VAL A 658 9.86 9.36 -22.35
N SER A 659 9.10 9.17 -21.27
CA SER A 659 8.44 10.24 -20.54
C SER A 659 9.30 10.81 -19.41
N GLY A 660 9.01 12.03 -18.97
CA GLY A 660 9.63 12.65 -17.80
C GLY A 660 9.05 14.02 -17.50
N ASN A 661 9.30 14.54 -16.30
CA ASN A 661 8.97 15.91 -15.94
C ASN A 661 10.23 16.77 -16.03
N LEU A 662 10.19 17.86 -16.80
CA LEU A 662 11.17 18.94 -16.77
C LEU A 662 10.54 20.12 -16.03
N HIS A 663 10.94 20.32 -14.79
CA HIS A 663 10.45 21.41 -13.95
C HIS A 663 11.35 22.63 -14.16
N VAL A 664 10.91 23.49 -15.06
CA VAL A 664 11.69 24.62 -15.59
C VAL A 664 11.26 25.92 -14.93
N SER A 665 12.21 26.81 -14.66
CA SER A 665 11.92 28.10 -14.02
C SER A 665 12.90 29.20 -14.40
N THR A 666 12.51 30.44 -14.11
CA THR A 666 13.28 31.66 -14.36
C THR A 666 13.34 32.56 -13.13
N ALA A 667 14.43 33.33 -13.01
CA ALA A 667 14.64 34.36 -11.99
C ALA A 667 13.58 35.48 -12.04
N GLU A 668 12.86 35.61 -13.15
CA GLU A 668 11.71 36.52 -13.30
C GLU A 668 10.49 36.09 -12.49
N GLY A 669 10.54 34.95 -11.79
CA GLY A 669 9.51 34.52 -10.86
C GLY A 669 8.47 33.57 -11.44
N PHE A 670 8.77 32.92 -12.58
CA PHE A 670 7.86 31.99 -13.22
C PHE A 670 8.45 30.58 -13.35
N ALA A 671 7.59 29.56 -13.30
CA ALA A 671 7.95 28.17 -13.50
C ALA A 671 6.83 27.37 -14.16
N MET A 672 7.22 26.23 -14.74
CA MET A 672 6.29 25.25 -15.31
C MET A 672 6.84 23.84 -15.13
N ALA A 673 5.95 22.89 -14.84
CA ALA A 673 6.25 21.47 -14.94
C ALA A 673 5.88 21.01 -16.36
N MET A 674 6.90 20.71 -17.15
CA MET A 674 6.75 20.18 -18.51
C MET A 674 6.74 18.65 -18.42
N GLU A 675 5.55 18.08 -18.30
CA GLU A 675 5.30 16.64 -18.34
C GLU A 675 5.40 16.16 -19.79
N VAL A 676 6.54 15.62 -20.18
CA VAL A 676 6.78 15.19 -21.57
C VAL A 676 6.50 13.70 -21.71
N SER A 677 5.86 13.33 -22.81
CA SER A 677 5.76 11.98 -23.35
C SER A 677 6.45 11.91 -24.73
N PRO A 678 6.58 10.73 -25.33
CA PRO A 678 7.13 10.60 -26.68
C PRO A 678 6.39 11.40 -27.75
N SER A 679 5.07 11.55 -27.61
CA SER A 679 4.24 12.22 -28.62
C SER A 679 3.93 13.68 -28.29
N ARG A 680 3.88 14.05 -27.01
CA ARG A 680 3.34 15.35 -26.58
C ARG A 680 4.05 15.90 -25.34
N VAL A 681 3.97 17.22 -25.18
CA VAL A 681 4.28 17.89 -23.92
C VAL A 681 3.00 18.41 -23.28
N TYR A 682 2.73 17.94 -22.07
CA TYR A 682 1.66 18.36 -21.19
C TYR A 682 2.20 19.41 -20.22
N LYS A 683 1.46 20.49 -20.01
CA LYS A 683 1.93 21.64 -19.22
C LYS A 683 1.16 21.67 -17.91
N PHE A 684 1.87 21.64 -16.80
CA PHE A 684 1.29 21.75 -15.47
C PHE A 684 1.81 23.00 -14.76
N TYR A 685 0.88 23.80 -14.24
CA TYR A 685 1.13 25.12 -13.66
C TYR A 685 0.74 25.21 -12.18
N GLY A 686 0.06 24.20 -11.62
CA GLY A 686 -0.57 24.31 -10.31
C GLY A 686 -1.64 25.42 -10.26
N ASN A 687 -2.00 25.86 -9.05
CA ASN A 687 -2.79 27.07 -8.85
C ASN A 687 -1.83 28.26 -8.69
N ILE A 688 -1.96 29.27 -9.57
CA ILE A 688 -1.03 30.41 -9.62
C ILE A 688 -1.06 31.21 -8.30
N ASP A 689 -2.23 31.32 -7.67
CA ASP A 689 -2.41 32.11 -6.45
C ASP A 689 -1.77 31.47 -5.20
N ASP A 690 -1.40 30.19 -5.28
CA ASP A 690 -0.78 29.48 -4.16
C ASP A 690 0.68 29.90 -3.93
N ASN A 691 1.31 30.57 -4.90
CA ASN A 691 2.70 31.01 -4.87
C ASN A 691 3.71 29.86 -4.64
N TYR A 692 3.46 28.71 -5.25
CA TYR A 692 4.43 27.62 -5.40
C TYR A 692 4.04 26.70 -6.55
N LEU A 693 5.03 25.96 -7.07
CA LEU A 693 4.81 24.82 -7.95
C LEU A 693 5.63 23.64 -7.44
N ILE A 694 4.98 22.50 -7.18
CA ILE A 694 5.62 21.31 -6.62
C ILE A 694 5.22 20.10 -7.43
N HIS A 695 6.19 19.20 -7.69
CA HIS A 695 5.97 18.02 -8.51
C HIS A 695 6.74 16.80 -8.02
N SER A 696 6.12 15.62 -8.12
CA SER A 696 6.72 14.31 -7.80
C SER A 696 6.85 13.45 -9.08
N ASN A 697 6.51 12.16 -9.08
CA ASN A 697 6.78 11.19 -10.16
C ASN A 697 5.50 10.58 -10.74
N HIS A 698 4.42 11.35 -10.84
CA HIS A 698 3.18 10.95 -11.52
C HIS A 698 2.65 12.14 -12.32
N PHE A 699 1.87 11.87 -13.36
CA PHE A 699 1.26 12.92 -14.18
C PHE A 699 0.16 13.65 -13.39
N LEU A 700 0.16 14.98 -13.44
CA LEU A 700 -0.81 15.87 -12.80
C LEU A 700 -1.59 16.70 -13.82
N SER A 701 -1.10 16.81 -15.06
CA SER A 701 -1.79 17.60 -16.09
C SER A 701 -3.21 17.05 -16.35
N PRO A 702 -4.25 17.89 -16.24
CA PRO A 702 -5.62 17.49 -16.60
C PRO A 702 -5.72 17.01 -18.06
N GLU A 703 -4.92 17.59 -18.97
CA GLU A 703 -4.87 17.18 -20.38
C GLU A 703 -4.34 15.75 -20.57
N PHE A 704 -3.49 15.27 -19.67
CA PHE A 704 -3.00 13.89 -19.69
C PHE A 704 -4.04 12.96 -19.04
N LEU A 705 -4.53 13.35 -17.85
CA LEU A 705 -5.44 12.54 -17.05
C LEU A 705 -6.83 12.36 -17.68
N SER A 706 -7.23 13.24 -18.61
CA SER A 706 -8.52 13.15 -19.32
C SER A 706 -8.48 12.27 -20.58
N ARG A 707 -7.36 11.58 -20.85
CA ARG A 707 -7.20 10.76 -22.07
C ARG A 707 -7.41 9.28 -21.76
N ASP A 708 -8.18 8.61 -22.62
CA ASP A 708 -8.43 7.17 -22.52
C ASP A 708 -7.36 6.32 -23.23
N ASP A 709 -6.61 6.92 -24.17
CA ASP A 709 -5.65 6.23 -25.04
C ASP A 709 -4.22 6.19 -24.47
N VAL A 710 -3.94 7.01 -23.45
CA VAL A 710 -2.64 7.10 -22.77
C VAL A 710 -2.89 7.10 -21.27
N TYR A 711 -2.07 6.37 -20.52
CA TYR A 711 -2.21 6.29 -19.05
C TYR A 711 -0.85 6.35 -18.35
N ASP A 712 -0.87 6.85 -17.12
CA ASP A 712 0.29 6.82 -16.22
C ASP A 712 0.53 5.38 -15.78
N ARG A 713 1.78 4.95 -15.87
CA ARG A 713 2.26 3.62 -15.46
C ARG A 713 3.14 3.69 -14.22
N SER A 714 3.23 4.85 -13.57
CA SER A 714 3.81 4.97 -12.25
C SER A 714 3.13 3.96 -11.31
N PRO A 715 3.89 3.13 -10.57
CA PRO A 715 3.34 2.08 -9.71
C PRO A 715 2.62 2.63 -8.46
N GLY A 716 2.54 3.95 -8.31
CA GLY A 716 2.06 4.63 -7.12
C GLY A 716 3.11 4.66 -6.02
N GLY A 717 2.68 4.45 -4.78
CA GLY A 717 3.56 4.52 -3.61
C GLY A 717 3.76 5.95 -3.13
N SER A 718 4.99 6.30 -2.75
CA SER A 718 5.25 7.58 -2.08
C SER A 718 4.88 8.76 -2.98
N THR A 719 5.13 8.64 -4.29
CA THR A 719 4.87 9.66 -5.31
C THR A 719 3.53 10.37 -5.18
N TRP A 720 2.46 9.67 -4.77
CA TRP A 720 1.10 10.21 -4.65
C TRP A 720 0.94 11.22 -3.50
N PHE A 721 1.79 11.17 -2.47
CA PHE A 721 1.68 12.09 -1.34
C PHE A 721 2.89 13.00 -1.14
N ARG A 722 4.09 12.71 -1.67
CA ARG A 722 5.28 13.53 -1.37
C ARG A 722 5.13 14.99 -1.79
N SER A 723 4.53 15.26 -2.95
CA SER A 723 4.24 16.64 -3.38
C SER A 723 3.31 17.35 -2.40
N LEU A 724 2.23 16.68 -1.98
CA LEU A 724 1.28 17.17 -0.98
C LEU A 724 1.94 17.42 0.39
N ARG A 725 2.94 16.62 0.77
CA ARG A 725 3.71 16.81 2.01
C ARG A 725 4.64 18.01 1.94
N ALA A 726 5.35 18.18 0.82
CA ALA A 726 6.15 19.38 0.58
C ALA A 726 5.28 20.63 0.64
N GLU A 727 4.14 20.58 -0.06
CA GLU A 727 3.12 21.63 -0.10
C GLU A 727 2.59 21.98 1.29
N LYS A 728 2.17 20.98 2.07
CA LYS A 728 1.72 21.18 3.46
C LYS A 728 2.77 21.89 4.31
N GLY A 729 4.06 21.59 4.10
CA GLY A 729 5.16 22.18 4.84
C GLY A 729 5.49 23.63 4.47
N VAL A 730 5.07 24.11 3.29
CA VAL A 730 5.45 25.44 2.78
C VAL A 730 4.26 26.39 2.56
N ARG A 731 3.04 25.87 2.34
CA ARG A 731 1.86 26.64 1.90
C ARG A 731 1.57 27.88 2.75
N ALA A 732 1.55 27.74 4.09
CA ALA A 732 1.23 28.84 4.98
C ALA A 732 2.29 29.96 4.95
N ASP A 733 3.55 29.61 4.73
CA ASP A 733 4.63 30.58 4.63
C ASP A 733 4.74 31.20 3.24
N CYS A 734 4.42 30.45 2.17
CA CYS A 734 4.29 31.00 0.82
C CYS A 734 3.18 32.06 0.78
N ALA A 735 1.98 31.73 1.28
CA ALA A 735 0.83 32.65 1.31
C ALA A 735 1.12 33.94 2.10
N ALA A 736 2.04 33.88 3.05
CA ALA A 736 2.42 35.03 3.85
C ALA A 736 3.70 35.76 3.38
N GLY A 737 4.36 35.28 2.31
CA GLY A 737 5.64 35.81 1.84
C GLY A 737 6.79 35.65 2.86
N ARG A 738 6.75 34.61 3.69
CA ARG A 738 7.71 34.36 4.78
C ARG A 738 8.50 33.06 4.63
N LEU A 739 8.51 32.46 3.45
CA LEU A 739 9.27 31.25 3.20
C LEU A 739 10.78 31.55 3.24
N THR A 740 11.56 30.70 3.88
CA THR A 740 13.03 30.80 3.93
C THR A 740 13.68 29.48 3.49
N PRO A 741 14.97 29.49 3.07
CA PRO A 741 15.69 28.26 2.73
C PRO A 741 15.67 27.20 3.85
N GLU A 742 15.69 27.63 5.11
CA GLU A 742 15.62 26.75 6.28
C GLU A 742 14.24 26.07 6.38
N LYS A 743 13.16 26.81 6.16
CA LYS A 743 11.79 26.25 6.12
C LYS A 743 11.58 25.30 4.96
N ILE A 744 12.14 25.63 3.79
CA ILE A 744 12.18 24.73 2.63
C ILE A 744 12.89 23.43 3.01
N ARG A 745 14.09 23.52 3.61
CA ARG A 745 14.83 22.34 4.07
C ARG A 745 13.99 21.50 5.04
N THR A 746 13.32 22.13 6.00
CA THR A 746 12.44 21.44 6.95
C THR A 746 11.29 20.73 6.24
N ALA A 747 10.59 21.40 5.31
CA ALA A 747 9.52 20.78 4.52
C ALA A 747 10.03 19.61 3.66
N PHE A 748 11.22 19.78 3.07
CA PHE A 748 11.87 18.75 2.27
C PHE A 748 12.56 17.64 3.10
N SER A 749 12.45 17.72 4.43
CA SER A 749 12.90 16.69 5.39
C SER A 749 11.74 15.86 5.95
N ASP A 750 10.52 15.97 5.39
CA ASP A 750 9.35 15.21 5.86
C ASP A 750 9.53 13.69 5.71
N HIS A 751 9.17 12.98 6.78
CA HIS A 751 9.36 11.53 6.93
C HIS A 751 8.04 10.76 7.00
N LEU A 752 6.93 11.31 6.46
CA LEU A 752 5.70 10.53 6.34
C LEU A 752 5.98 9.26 5.52
N ALA A 753 5.64 8.10 6.09
CA ALA A 753 5.93 6.77 5.56
C ALA A 753 7.44 6.42 5.45
N TYR A 754 8.27 6.87 6.39
CA TYR A 754 9.68 6.48 6.50
C TYR A 754 9.86 4.94 6.36
N PRO A 755 10.83 4.45 5.57
CA PRO A 755 11.90 5.20 4.91
C PRO A 755 11.56 5.75 3.51
N GLU A 756 10.47 5.27 2.89
CA GLU A 756 9.99 5.67 1.56
C GLU A 756 9.16 6.96 1.61
N SER A 757 9.81 8.01 2.09
CA SER A 757 9.19 9.31 2.37
C SER A 757 9.68 10.39 1.39
N LEU A 758 9.20 11.62 1.55
CA LEU A 758 9.71 12.77 0.80
C LEU A 758 11.23 12.90 0.95
N CYS A 759 11.72 12.82 2.19
CA CYS A 759 13.13 12.71 2.51
C CYS A 759 13.49 11.22 2.53
N ASN A 760 13.79 10.65 1.36
CA ASN A 760 13.92 9.21 1.20
C ASN A 760 15.21 8.67 1.85
N HIS A 761 15.12 7.50 2.51
CA HIS A 761 16.24 6.84 3.18
C HIS A 761 16.39 5.39 2.75
N PRO A 762 17.61 4.80 2.84
CA PRO A 762 17.80 3.41 2.48
C PRO A 762 16.95 2.49 3.35
N ASN A 763 16.08 1.71 2.71
CA ASN A 763 15.33 0.65 3.38
C ASN A 763 16.18 -0.64 3.47
N PHE A 764 16.83 -0.86 4.61
CA PHE A 764 17.63 -2.07 4.86
C PHE A 764 16.81 -3.27 5.36
N ASN A 765 15.57 -3.04 5.79
CA ASN A 765 14.75 -4.03 6.49
C ASN A 765 13.63 -4.62 5.61
N GLN A 766 13.72 -4.45 4.29
CA GLN A 766 12.67 -4.92 3.40
C GLN A 766 12.69 -6.45 3.30
N LYS A 767 11.73 -7.08 3.98
CA LYS A 767 11.37 -8.50 3.77
C LYS A 767 10.49 -8.58 2.53
N ASN A 768 10.54 -9.68 1.77
CA ASN A 768 9.74 -9.89 0.54
C ASN A 768 8.27 -9.53 0.79
N THR A 769 7.87 -8.33 0.36
CA THR A 769 6.52 -7.81 0.55
C THR A 769 5.59 -8.43 -0.49
N PRO A 770 4.31 -8.70 -0.18
CA PRO A 770 3.33 -9.12 -1.18
C PRO A 770 3.26 -8.17 -2.38
N SER A 771 3.55 -6.88 -2.18
CA SER A 771 3.66 -5.89 -3.27
C SER A 771 4.74 -6.26 -4.30
N ALA A 772 5.85 -6.88 -3.90
CA ALA A 772 6.90 -7.28 -4.84
C ALA A 772 6.44 -8.34 -5.84
N VAL A 773 5.43 -9.15 -5.50
CA VAL A 773 4.84 -10.15 -6.42
C VAL A 773 3.74 -9.53 -7.28
N LEU A 774 2.96 -8.59 -6.73
CA LEU A 774 1.84 -7.95 -7.44
C LEU A 774 2.25 -6.82 -8.39
N THR A 775 3.33 -6.13 -8.05
CA THR A 775 3.74 -4.88 -8.72
C THR A 775 5.18 -4.93 -9.18
N GLY A 776 5.89 -6.05 -8.93
CA GLY A 776 7.34 -6.13 -9.07
C GLY A 776 8.15 -5.19 -8.14
N TYR A 777 7.47 -4.30 -7.42
CA TYR A 777 8.06 -3.22 -6.63
C TYR A 777 8.90 -3.77 -5.49
N THR A 778 10.20 -3.48 -5.53
CA THR A 778 11.11 -3.72 -4.40
C THR A 778 11.77 -2.41 -3.98
N SER A 779 11.35 -1.87 -2.83
CA SER A 779 12.01 -0.81 -2.06
C SER A 779 13.41 -1.24 -1.59
N LYS A 780 14.37 -1.51 -2.50
CA LYS A 780 15.73 -1.82 -2.08
C LYS A 780 16.70 -0.71 -2.47
N GLN A 781 17.31 -0.15 -1.42
CA GLN A 781 18.49 0.69 -1.47
C GLN A 781 18.34 2.03 -2.22
N ASN A 782 17.15 2.62 -2.30
CA ASN A 782 16.99 4.02 -2.75
C ASN A 782 17.04 4.99 -1.57
N MET A 783 17.48 6.22 -1.84
CA MET A 783 17.53 7.32 -0.86
C MET A 783 17.62 8.66 -1.59
N THR A 784 17.33 9.76 -0.89
CA THR A 784 17.72 11.10 -1.33
C THR A 784 19.25 11.17 -1.36
N VAL A 785 19.83 11.10 -2.55
CA VAL A 785 21.29 11.15 -2.74
C VAL A 785 21.80 12.59 -2.74
N ALA A 786 20.93 13.56 -3.03
CA ALA A 786 21.25 14.97 -2.90
C ALA A 786 20.00 15.83 -2.72
N PHE A 787 20.16 16.92 -1.99
CA PHE A 787 19.20 18.03 -1.92
C PHE A 787 19.87 19.32 -2.41
N VAL A 788 19.14 20.12 -3.18
CA VAL A 788 19.65 21.39 -3.71
C VAL A 788 18.59 22.48 -3.73
N ILE A 789 19.01 23.71 -3.41
CA ILE A 789 18.27 24.95 -3.60
C ILE A 789 19.09 25.86 -4.53
N TYR A 790 18.48 26.29 -5.63
CA TYR A 790 19.01 27.29 -6.56
C TYR A 790 18.32 28.63 -6.31
N ASP A 791 19.08 29.64 -5.87
CA ASP A 791 18.64 31.04 -5.83
C ASP A 791 18.94 31.67 -7.19
N LEU A 792 17.88 31.80 -8.00
CA LEU A 792 17.99 32.14 -9.43
C LEU A 792 18.43 33.60 -9.63
N VAL A 793 18.10 34.47 -8.67
CA VAL A 793 18.44 35.89 -8.72
C VAL A 793 19.88 36.12 -8.29
N LYS A 794 20.32 35.51 -7.18
CA LYS A 794 21.70 35.67 -6.69
C LYS A 794 22.71 34.77 -7.37
N ARG A 795 22.25 33.81 -8.18
CA ARG A 795 23.11 32.77 -8.76
C ARG A 795 23.85 32.01 -7.66
N ALA A 796 23.15 31.76 -6.55
CA ALA A 796 23.70 31.07 -5.40
C ALA A 796 23.07 29.68 -5.30
N ILE A 797 23.90 28.69 -4.98
CA ILE A 797 23.48 27.29 -4.93
C ILE A 797 23.75 26.79 -3.54
N THR A 798 22.75 26.21 -2.89
CA THR A 798 22.91 25.51 -1.61
C THR A 798 22.66 24.02 -1.84
N VAL A 799 23.69 23.20 -1.71
CA VAL A 799 23.64 21.75 -1.93
C VAL A 799 23.88 20.98 -0.64
N CYS A 800 23.38 19.75 -0.63
CA CYS A 800 23.54 18.79 0.45
C CYS A 800 23.86 17.43 -0.19
N LYS A 801 24.94 16.78 0.25
CA LYS A 801 25.20 15.37 -0.06
C LYS A 801 24.30 14.51 0.83
N GLY A 802 23.46 13.69 0.21
CA GLY A 802 22.46 12.88 0.90
C GLY A 802 21.19 13.64 1.34
N PRO A 803 20.40 13.05 2.25
CA PRO A 803 19.11 13.59 2.65
C PRO A 803 19.24 14.89 3.47
N PRO A 804 18.36 15.89 3.26
CA PRO A 804 18.45 17.19 3.91
C PRO A 804 18.32 17.15 5.44
N CYS A 805 17.72 16.10 6.01
CA CYS A 805 17.58 15.93 7.44
C CYS A 805 18.91 15.60 8.17
N GLN A 806 19.90 15.04 7.45
CA GLN A 806 21.16 14.56 8.03
C GLN A 806 22.39 15.23 7.41
N GLY A 807 22.32 15.64 6.14
CA GLY A 807 23.48 16.16 5.42
C GLY A 807 23.86 17.59 5.78
N VAL A 808 25.10 17.95 5.43
CA VAL A 808 25.68 19.27 5.65
C VAL A 808 25.45 20.13 4.41
N LEU A 809 24.94 21.35 4.61
CA LEU A 809 24.74 22.30 3.51
C LEU A 809 26.07 22.95 3.11
N GLN A 810 26.33 22.98 1.81
CA GLN A 810 27.43 23.71 1.18
C GLN A 810 26.85 24.78 0.25
N LYS A 811 27.47 25.96 0.23
CA LYS A 811 27.04 27.07 -0.63
C LYS A 811 28.08 27.35 -1.71
N PHE A 812 27.58 27.54 -2.92
CA PHE A 812 28.35 27.98 -4.08
C PHE A 812 27.71 29.24 -4.64
N LYS A 813 28.48 29.98 -5.44
CA LYS A 813 28.01 31.12 -6.20
C LYS A 813 28.53 30.97 -7.61
N LEU A 814 27.61 30.94 -8.57
CA LEU A 814 27.93 30.85 -9.99
C LEU A 814 28.26 32.26 -10.50
N GLU A 815 29.53 32.46 -10.82
CA GLU A 815 29.99 33.71 -11.43
C GLU A 815 29.97 33.59 -12.95
N GLU A 816 29.47 34.62 -13.60
CA GLU A 816 29.50 34.70 -15.06
C GLU A 816 30.90 35.13 -15.47
N LYS A 817 31.66 34.24 -16.11
CA LYS A 817 32.91 34.61 -16.76
C LYS A 817 32.58 35.42 -18.02
N ARG A 818 32.28 36.71 -17.86
CA ARG A 818 32.20 37.62 -19.01
C ARG A 818 33.58 37.72 -19.62
N SER A 819 33.70 37.42 -20.92
CA SER A 819 34.88 37.84 -21.67
C SER A 819 34.96 39.36 -21.57
N LEU A 820 36.11 39.88 -21.13
CA LEU A 820 36.46 41.28 -21.33
C LEU A 820 36.48 41.54 -22.85
N LYS A 821 35.34 41.92 -23.43
CA LYS A 821 35.30 42.47 -24.78
C LYS A 821 35.73 43.93 -24.69
N HIS A 822 36.97 44.16 -25.15
CA HIS A 822 37.51 45.47 -25.54
C HIS A 822 36.74 46.05 -26.73
#